data_AF-A0A7H8QY60-F1
#
_entry.id   AF-A0A7H8QY60-F1
#
_cell.length_a   1.000
_cell.length_b   1.000
_cell.length_c   1.000
_cell.angle_alpha   90.00
_cell.angle_beta   90.00
_cell.angle_gamma   90.00
#
_symmetry.space_group_name_H-M   'P 1'
#
loop_
_entity.id
_entity.type
_entity.pdbx_description
1 polymer ?
#
loop_
_entity_poly.entity_id
_entity_poly.type
_entity_poly.pdbx_seq_one_letter_code
_entity_poly.pdbx_strand_id
1 'polypeptide(L)'
;MPKITFTPWRDSSELLNIRAQFYPPSPAESDLRANACRTVEAWKLRNHLPHAVEATALLTDAILHDDAAHNSVFSIRATYAAAFCRFVTGLVDSKLGGQRRTMFQRALDLGLPASFVELRHEATHRELPSLVVLRGAVHRSLEWLWGYYWGRIDVAVASASAGGHLNNRIRDTLRQVSQQQQQHGSANPPKRKAKAQAVAAAAQSLAGICQQEPEGTLLLSRALLEEDMLKSRQPGASMDSSFSTWDVLLQTIADTHPPFLTTLTEEMAMDLGHSTEPETVFLWLRHILESGTWAPQRPRIPVSYLRAICREMPNDWTARLEEQTLAKLSSLSTSTNTDDAADLDSAVDLDVYVDDGWDALEAYGWGSARNWSVRPIGVTQTQTRKMHIRAIPMWTGTSNNYAYLVTDEPTKQSAIIDPAHPEEVVPVLTAEKDAGSIKLSAIINTHHHWDHAGGNDGVLKALGQLTVIGGKDCQSVTKTPAHGETWKLGDRITIKALHTPCHTQDSICYFLEDGNQRAVFTGDTLFTGGCGRFFEGNAAEMNKALNETLAALPNDTKVYSGHEYTKSNVKFLLTVSNAAAIQKLAKFADENKNTQGILTIGDEKAYNVFMMLDHPDVLKATGKTDPVEVIAALRELKNAM
;
A
#
# COMPACT_ATOMS: atom_id res chain seq x y z
N MET A 1 -13.06 -38.91 -13.18
CA MET A 1 -14.40 -38.29 -13.31
C MET A 1 -14.28 -36.84 -12.86
N PRO A 2 -14.81 -35.86 -13.60
CA PRO A 2 -14.83 -34.48 -13.13
C PRO A 2 -15.61 -34.41 -11.82
N LYS A 3 -14.99 -33.83 -10.79
CA LYS A 3 -15.61 -33.67 -9.47
C LYS A 3 -16.56 -32.49 -9.56
N ILE A 4 -17.86 -32.76 -9.68
CA ILE A 4 -18.89 -31.72 -9.70
C ILE A 4 -18.93 -31.10 -8.30
N THR A 5 -18.51 -29.83 -8.19
CA THR A 5 -18.57 -29.08 -6.94
C THR A 5 -19.80 -28.18 -6.96
N PHE A 6 -20.75 -28.44 -6.06
CA PHE A 6 -21.92 -27.59 -5.91
C PHE A 6 -21.57 -26.35 -5.09
N THR A 7 -21.68 -25.17 -5.71
CA THR A 7 -21.51 -23.87 -5.04
C THR A 7 -22.87 -23.24 -4.70
N PRO A 8 -22.96 -22.40 -3.66
CA PRO A 8 -24.20 -21.71 -3.32
C PRO A 8 -24.48 -20.46 -4.17
N TRP A 9 -23.48 -19.96 -4.89
CA TRP A 9 -23.59 -18.96 -5.96
C TRP A 9 -23.78 -19.63 -7.33
N ARG A 10 -24.47 -18.93 -8.24
CA ARG A 10 -24.81 -19.42 -9.59
C ARG A 10 -23.60 -19.46 -10.51
N ASP A 11 -22.75 -18.44 -10.44
CA ASP A 11 -21.55 -18.30 -11.25
C ASP A 11 -20.44 -17.60 -10.45
N SER A 12 -19.19 -17.75 -10.89
CA SER A 12 -18.04 -17.14 -10.20
C SER A 12 -18.10 -15.62 -10.17
N SER A 13 -18.85 -14.96 -11.07
CA SER A 13 -18.99 -13.51 -11.06
C SER A 13 -19.83 -13.02 -9.89
N GLU A 14 -20.82 -13.80 -9.44
CA GLU A 14 -21.60 -13.51 -8.23
C GLU A 14 -20.69 -13.50 -6.98
N LEU A 15 -19.74 -14.43 -6.89
CA LEU A 15 -18.73 -14.48 -5.82
C LEU A 15 -17.76 -13.29 -5.88
N LEU A 16 -17.32 -12.90 -7.08
CA LEU A 16 -16.44 -11.73 -7.27
C LEU A 16 -17.17 -10.42 -6.97
N ASN A 17 -18.45 -10.32 -7.29
CA ASN A 17 -19.28 -9.17 -6.96
C ASN A 17 -19.45 -9.04 -5.44
N ILE A 18 -19.72 -10.15 -4.72
CA ILE A 18 -19.77 -10.14 -3.26
C ILE A 18 -18.41 -9.80 -2.64
N ARG A 19 -17.31 -10.29 -3.23
CA ARG A 19 -15.96 -9.87 -2.83
C ARG A 19 -15.79 -8.36 -2.98
N ALA A 20 -16.19 -7.76 -4.10
CA ALA A 20 -16.10 -6.32 -4.31
C ALA A 20 -16.98 -5.53 -3.32
N GLN A 21 -18.10 -6.10 -2.86
CA GLN A 21 -18.92 -5.44 -1.84
C GLN A 21 -18.33 -5.54 -0.43
N PHE A 22 -17.65 -6.65 -0.07
CA PHE A 22 -16.90 -6.74 1.19
C PHE A 22 -15.60 -5.90 1.16
N TYR A 23 -14.98 -5.83 -0.02
CA TYR A 23 -13.69 -5.21 -0.30
C TYR A 23 -13.82 -4.22 -1.47
N PRO A 24 -14.47 -3.06 -1.27
CA PRO A 24 -14.72 -2.10 -2.35
C PRO A 24 -13.42 -1.62 -2.98
N PRO A 25 -13.32 -1.59 -4.33
CA PRO A 25 -12.12 -1.15 -5.04
C PRO A 25 -11.86 0.35 -4.88
N SER A 26 -12.90 1.12 -4.55
CA SER A 26 -12.81 2.56 -4.27
C SER A 26 -13.71 2.96 -3.09
N PRO A 27 -13.25 3.82 -2.17
CA PRO A 27 -14.05 4.33 -1.06
C PRO A 27 -15.18 5.31 -1.48
N ALA A 28 -15.31 5.61 -2.78
CA ALA A 28 -16.36 6.49 -3.33
C ALA A 28 -17.69 5.77 -3.64
N GLU A 29 -17.73 4.43 -3.55
CA GLU A 29 -18.95 3.66 -3.76
C GLU A 29 -19.80 3.64 -2.47
N SER A 30 -21.13 3.59 -2.63
CA SER A 30 -22.05 3.38 -1.51
C SER A 30 -21.65 2.14 -0.70
N ASP A 31 -21.73 2.20 0.64
CA ASP A 31 -21.38 1.05 1.47
C ASP A 31 -22.36 -0.12 1.26
N LEU A 32 -21.95 -1.09 0.44
CA LEU A 32 -22.74 -2.27 0.10
C LEU A 32 -22.45 -3.46 1.02
N ARG A 33 -21.63 -3.29 2.07
CA ARG A 33 -21.27 -4.39 2.99
C ARG A 33 -22.48 -5.03 3.67
N ALA A 34 -23.47 -4.23 4.03
CA ALA A 34 -24.73 -4.72 4.59
C ALA A 34 -25.51 -5.59 3.58
N ASN A 35 -25.44 -5.29 2.29
CA ASN A 35 -26.04 -6.12 1.24
C ASN A 35 -25.26 -7.42 1.03
N ALA A 36 -23.93 -7.36 1.11
CA ALA A 36 -23.07 -8.53 1.04
C ALA A 36 -23.34 -9.51 2.18
N CYS A 37 -23.47 -9.03 3.43
CA CYS A 37 -23.84 -9.86 4.58
C CYS A 37 -25.17 -10.59 4.35
N ARG A 38 -26.23 -9.88 3.94
CA ARG A 38 -27.55 -10.48 3.64
C ARG A 38 -27.48 -11.53 2.53
N THR A 39 -26.65 -11.29 1.51
CA THR A 39 -26.48 -12.23 0.40
C THR A 39 -25.77 -13.51 0.87
N VAL A 40 -24.73 -13.39 1.69
CA VAL A 40 -24.04 -14.54 2.28
C VAL A 40 -24.96 -15.33 3.21
N GLU A 41 -25.80 -14.66 4.00
CA GLU A 41 -26.84 -15.32 4.81
C GLU A 41 -27.81 -16.12 3.93
N ALA A 42 -28.27 -15.55 2.82
CA ALA A 42 -29.12 -16.26 1.87
C ALA A 42 -28.41 -17.47 1.23
N TRP A 43 -27.12 -17.35 0.91
CA TRP A 43 -26.31 -18.46 0.39
C TRP A 43 -26.13 -19.58 1.40
N LYS A 44 -26.02 -19.25 2.70
CA LYS A 44 -25.90 -20.22 3.79
C LYS A 44 -27.11 -21.15 3.88
N LEU A 45 -28.30 -20.67 3.48
CA LEU A 45 -29.52 -21.48 3.41
C LEU A 45 -29.55 -22.43 2.21
N ARG A 46 -28.76 -22.16 1.16
CA ARG A 46 -28.75 -22.95 -0.08
C ARG A 46 -27.83 -24.16 0.03
N ASN A 47 -26.62 -23.97 0.55
CA ASN A 47 -25.62 -25.02 0.69
C ASN A 47 -24.51 -24.62 1.67
N HIS A 48 -23.56 -25.52 1.92
CA HIS A 48 -22.37 -25.25 2.71
C HIS A 48 -21.49 -24.19 2.03
N LEU A 49 -21.19 -23.13 2.78
CA LEU A 49 -20.30 -22.06 2.36
C LEU A 49 -18.86 -22.37 2.75
N PRO A 50 -17.86 -21.92 1.96
CA PRO A 50 -16.49 -21.87 2.43
C PRO A 50 -16.42 -21.01 3.71
N HIS A 51 -15.74 -21.52 4.73
CA HIS A 51 -15.66 -20.83 6.02
C HIS A 51 -15.09 -19.41 5.90
N ALA A 52 -14.16 -19.18 4.96
CA ALA A 52 -13.65 -17.84 4.68
C ALA A 52 -14.74 -16.84 4.28
N VAL A 53 -15.75 -17.27 3.51
CA VAL A 53 -16.88 -16.42 3.10
C VAL A 53 -17.80 -16.13 4.29
N GLU A 54 -18.13 -17.15 5.09
CA GLU A 54 -18.95 -16.97 6.29
C GLU A 54 -18.25 -16.09 7.33
N ALA A 55 -16.96 -16.31 7.58
CA ALA A 55 -16.19 -15.51 8.52
C ALA A 55 -16.08 -14.04 8.07
N THR A 56 -15.91 -13.78 6.77
CA THR A 56 -15.89 -12.42 6.22
C THR A 56 -17.21 -11.69 6.50
N ALA A 57 -18.34 -12.35 6.29
CA ALA A 57 -19.66 -11.79 6.57
C ALA A 57 -19.85 -11.49 8.07
N LEU A 58 -19.53 -12.45 8.95
CA LEU A 58 -19.67 -12.27 10.41
C LEU A 58 -18.80 -11.14 10.97
N LEU A 59 -17.55 -11.06 10.51
CA LEU A 59 -16.61 -10.01 10.91
C LEU A 59 -17.06 -8.64 10.41
N THR A 60 -17.61 -8.57 9.19
CA THR A 60 -18.14 -7.34 8.61
C THR A 60 -19.43 -6.90 9.30
N ASP A 61 -20.31 -7.83 9.64
CA ASP A 61 -21.54 -7.56 10.40
C ASP A 61 -21.22 -6.99 11.80
N ALA A 62 -20.18 -7.50 12.46
CA ALA A 62 -19.69 -6.93 13.72
C ALA A 62 -19.21 -5.47 13.57
N ILE A 63 -18.61 -5.10 12.42
CA ILE A 63 -18.23 -3.72 12.11
C ILE A 63 -19.47 -2.85 11.89
N LEU A 64 -20.48 -3.35 11.18
CA LEU A 64 -21.72 -2.63 10.94
C LEU A 64 -22.55 -2.44 12.23
N HIS A 65 -22.41 -3.35 13.20
CA HIS A 65 -23.02 -3.26 14.52
C HIS A 65 -22.28 -2.28 15.48
N ASP A 66 -21.08 -1.83 15.12
CA ASP A 66 -20.24 -0.94 15.95
C ASP A 66 -20.72 0.51 15.93
N ASP A 67 -21.89 0.73 16.51
CA ASP A 67 -22.53 2.03 16.69
C ASP A 67 -22.77 2.30 18.18
N ALA A 68 -21.90 3.13 18.76
CA ALA A 68 -21.98 3.50 20.18
C ALA A 68 -23.19 4.39 20.52
N ALA A 69 -23.88 4.96 19.52
CA ALA A 69 -25.10 5.74 19.74
C ALA A 69 -26.33 4.85 19.93
N HIS A 70 -26.34 3.67 19.31
CA HIS A 70 -27.50 2.76 19.31
C HIS A 70 -27.28 1.47 20.10
N ASN A 71 -26.03 1.05 20.33
CA ASN A 71 -25.68 -0.20 20.99
C ASN A 71 -24.81 0.01 22.23
N SER A 72 -25.01 -0.82 23.26
CA SER A 72 -24.18 -0.78 24.46
C SER A 72 -22.76 -1.28 24.18
N VAL A 73 -21.79 -0.74 24.91
CA VAL A 73 -20.37 -1.16 24.80
C VAL A 73 -20.21 -2.66 25.01
N PHE A 74 -20.99 -3.25 25.93
CA PHE A 74 -21.00 -4.70 26.13
C PHE A 74 -21.51 -5.46 24.90
N SER A 75 -22.62 -5.01 24.30
CA SER A 75 -23.19 -5.63 23.10
C SER A 75 -22.22 -5.58 21.92
N ILE A 76 -21.53 -4.45 21.72
CA ILE A 76 -20.51 -4.30 20.68
C ILE A 76 -19.33 -5.25 20.95
N ARG A 77 -18.80 -5.29 22.18
CA ARG A 77 -17.71 -6.22 22.57
C ARG A 77 -18.09 -7.69 22.38
N ALA A 78 -19.31 -8.05 22.77
CA ALA A 78 -19.82 -9.41 22.63
C ALA A 78 -19.95 -9.81 21.15
N THR A 79 -20.45 -8.90 20.30
CA THR A 79 -20.60 -9.14 18.85
C THR A 79 -19.24 -9.34 18.18
N TYR A 80 -18.28 -8.46 18.45
CA TYR A 80 -16.91 -8.62 17.95
C TYR A 80 -16.25 -9.91 18.44
N ALA A 81 -16.35 -10.20 19.74
CA ALA A 81 -15.77 -11.42 20.32
C ALA A 81 -16.39 -12.67 19.69
N ALA A 82 -17.71 -12.73 19.53
CA ALA A 82 -18.40 -13.85 18.90
C ALA A 82 -17.98 -14.05 17.44
N ALA A 83 -17.93 -12.96 16.65
CA ALA A 83 -17.49 -13.02 15.26
C ALA A 83 -16.03 -13.48 15.13
N PHE A 84 -15.14 -12.93 15.96
CA PHE A 84 -13.72 -13.30 15.99
C PHE A 84 -13.50 -14.75 16.43
N CYS A 85 -14.17 -15.20 17.49
CA CYS A 85 -14.08 -16.59 17.94
C CYS A 85 -14.58 -17.56 16.87
N ARG A 86 -15.67 -17.25 16.16
CA ARG A 86 -16.16 -18.07 15.03
C ARG A 86 -15.17 -18.11 13.88
N PHE A 87 -14.52 -16.99 13.55
CA PHE A 87 -13.47 -16.95 12.52
C PHE A 87 -12.31 -17.90 12.87
N VAL A 88 -11.72 -17.76 14.06
CA VAL A 88 -10.58 -18.59 14.50
C VAL A 88 -10.99 -20.05 14.63
N THR A 89 -12.09 -20.34 15.34
CA THR A 89 -12.55 -21.72 15.55
C THR A 89 -12.94 -22.37 14.23
N GLY A 90 -13.64 -21.72 13.31
CA GLY A 90 -14.01 -22.39 12.06
C GLY A 90 -12.83 -22.67 11.11
N LEU A 91 -11.68 -22.00 11.25
CA LEU A 91 -10.45 -22.32 10.51
C LEU A 91 -9.65 -23.43 11.19
N VAL A 92 -9.52 -23.34 12.52
CA VAL A 92 -8.64 -24.20 13.29
C VAL A 92 -9.35 -25.51 13.70
N ASP A 93 -10.67 -25.50 13.76
CA ASP A 93 -11.53 -26.58 14.25
C ASP A 93 -12.39 -27.22 13.14
N SER A 94 -12.21 -26.82 11.87
CA SER A 94 -12.94 -27.46 10.76
C SER A 94 -12.60 -28.95 10.66
N LYS A 95 -13.58 -29.77 11.07
CA LYS A 95 -13.75 -31.23 10.92
C LYS A 95 -13.02 -31.83 9.70
N LEU A 96 -12.45 -33.04 9.65
CA LEU A 96 -12.23 -34.17 10.56
C LEU A 96 -11.41 -35.18 9.72
N GLY A 97 -10.21 -35.53 10.19
CA GLY A 97 -9.35 -36.57 9.60
C GLY A 97 -7.88 -36.26 9.83
N GLY A 98 -7.28 -36.83 10.87
CA GLY A 98 -5.85 -36.65 11.17
C GLY A 98 -5.51 -36.74 12.66
N GLN A 99 -4.22 -36.73 12.98
CA GLN A 99 -3.72 -36.78 14.36
C GLN A 99 -4.27 -35.62 15.21
N ARG A 100 -4.49 -35.90 16.51
CA ARG A 100 -4.85 -34.87 17.51
C ARG A 100 -3.71 -33.84 17.59
N ARG A 101 -3.99 -32.60 17.19
CA ARG A 101 -3.09 -31.45 17.27
C ARG A 101 -3.78 -30.33 18.04
N THR A 102 -3.00 -29.47 18.69
CA THR A 102 -3.54 -28.31 19.42
C THR A 102 -4.04 -27.23 18.45
N MET A 103 -4.94 -26.36 18.91
CA MET A 103 -5.40 -25.20 18.11
C MET A 103 -4.24 -24.31 17.66
N PHE A 104 -3.23 -24.18 18.52
CA PHE A 104 -2.02 -23.40 18.21
C PHE A 104 -1.22 -24.00 17.06
N GLN A 105 -1.00 -25.31 17.06
CA GLN A 105 -0.29 -26.00 15.98
C GLN A 105 -1.03 -25.88 14.64
N ARG A 106 -2.35 -26.04 14.65
CA ARG A 106 -3.17 -25.89 13.44
C ARG A 106 -3.20 -24.46 12.92
N ALA A 107 -3.15 -23.46 13.80
CA ALA A 107 -3.04 -22.07 13.39
C ALA A 107 -1.70 -21.81 12.68
N LEU A 108 -0.59 -22.35 13.19
CA LEU A 108 0.72 -22.27 12.53
C LEU A 108 0.71 -22.94 11.15
N ASP A 109 0.14 -24.15 11.04
CA ASP A 109 0.01 -24.88 9.76
C ASP A 109 -0.76 -24.06 8.69
N LEU A 110 -1.75 -23.27 9.12
CA LEU A 110 -2.55 -22.40 8.25
C LEU A 110 -1.90 -21.04 7.98
N GLY A 111 -0.79 -20.70 8.65
CA GLY A 111 -0.22 -19.36 8.65
C GLY A 111 -1.09 -18.32 9.37
N LEU A 112 -1.96 -18.75 10.29
CA LEU A 112 -2.77 -17.89 11.14
C LEU A 112 -1.92 -17.41 12.35
N PRO A 113 -1.87 -16.11 12.67
CA PRO A 113 -1.06 -15.61 13.76
C PRO A 113 -1.38 -16.27 15.11
N ALA A 114 -0.36 -16.70 15.85
CA ALA A 114 -0.48 -17.26 17.20
C ALA A 114 -1.33 -16.39 18.14
N SER A 115 -1.14 -15.07 18.06
CA SER A 115 -1.91 -14.07 18.81
C SER A 115 -3.43 -14.16 18.59
N PHE A 116 -3.90 -14.73 17.48
CA PHE A 116 -5.35 -14.88 17.24
C PHE A 116 -5.94 -16.03 18.04
N VAL A 117 -5.17 -17.11 18.23
CA VAL A 117 -5.57 -18.24 19.08
C VAL A 117 -5.61 -17.81 20.55
N GLU A 118 -4.62 -17.02 20.98
CA GLU A 118 -4.56 -16.44 22.33
C GLU A 118 -5.73 -15.50 22.58
N LEU A 119 -5.98 -14.55 21.67
CA LEU A 119 -7.09 -13.61 21.81
C LEU A 119 -8.46 -14.32 21.81
N ARG A 120 -8.62 -15.38 21.01
CA ARG A 120 -9.82 -16.23 21.05
C ARG A 120 -9.95 -16.95 22.39
N HIS A 121 -8.84 -17.42 22.96
CA HIS A 121 -8.84 -18.05 24.29
C HIS A 121 -9.27 -17.05 25.37
N GLU A 122 -8.71 -15.84 25.35
CA GLU A 122 -9.08 -14.73 26.24
C GLU A 122 -10.56 -14.38 26.10
N ALA A 123 -11.05 -14.14 24.89
CA ALA A 123 -12.45 -13.77 24.63
C ALA A 123 -13.48 -14.85 24.99
N THR A 124 -13.06 -16.11 25.12
CA THR A 124 -13.96 -17.23 25.47
C THR A 124 -13.91 -17.58 26.95
N HIS A 125 -12.74 -17.49 27.59
CA HIS A 125 -12.52 -18.03 28.93
C HIS A 125 -12.17 -16.97 29.99
N ARG A 126 -11.83 -15.76 29.58
CA ARG A 126 -11.50 -14.63 30.45
C ARG A 126 -12.50 -13.50 30.24
N GLU A 127 -12.21 -12.33 30.81
CA GLU A 127 -12.97 -11.14 30.49
C GLU A 127 -12.88 -10.80 29.00
N LEU A 128 -13.96 -10.24 28.46
CA LEU A 128 -13.96 -9.81 27.07
C LEU A 128 -12.82 -8.81 26.82
N PRO A 129 -12.05 -8.93 25.73
CA PRO A 129 -11.03 -7.95 25.42
C PRO A 129 -11.61 -6.55 25.20
N SER A 130 -10.75 -5.53 25.23
CA SER A 130 -11.17 -4.15 24.96
C SER A 130 -11.63 -3.97 23.52
N LEU A 131 -12.48 -2.97 23.27
CA LEU A 131 -12.93 -2.67 21.89
C LEU A 131 -11.76 -2.36 20.95
N VAL A 132 -10.69 -1.74 21.45
CA VAL A 132 -9.50 -1.44 20.64
C VAL A 132 -8.84 -2.73 20.16
N VAL A 133 -8.67 -3.71 21.07
CA VAL A 133 -8.08 -5.00 20.73
C VAL A 133 -8.99 -5.77 19.77
N LEU A 134 -10.30 -5.81 20.03
CA LEU A 134 -11.27 -6.53 19.20
C LEU A 134 -11.41 -5.94 17.79
N ARG A 135 -11.50 -4.61 17.67
CA ARG A 135 -11.50 -3.92 16.37
C ARG A 135 -10.23 -4.25 15.60
N GLY A 136 -9.07 -4.05 16.22
CA GLY A 136 -7.78 -4.34 15.58
C GLY A 136 -7.64 -5.80 15.15
N ALA A 137 -8.14 -6.73 15.95
CA ALA A 137 -8.13 -8.16 15.62
C ALA A 137 -9.04 -8.51 14.44
N VAL A 138 -10.26 -7.97 14.39
CA VAL A 138 -11.18 -8.14 13.26
C VAL A 138 -10.62 -7.51 11.98
N HIS A 139 -9.99 -6.33 12.10
CA HIS A 139 -9.29 -5.69 10.99
C HIS A 139 -8.22 -6.62 10.39
N ARG A 140 -7.28 -7.11 11.21
CA ARG A 140 -6.24 -8.05 10.75
C ARG A 140 -6.80 -9.39 10.25
N SER A 141 -7.94 -9.83 10.79
CA SER A 141 -8.61 -11.07 10.34
C SER A 141 -9.13 -10.95 8.91
N LEU A 142 -9.73 -9.81 8.56
CA LEU A 142 -10.21 -9.55 7.19
C LEU A 142 -9.07 -9.37 6.19
N GLU A 143 -7.93 -8.80 6.60
CA GLU A 143 -6.69 -8.76 5.79
C GLU A 143 -6.13 -10.15 5.56
N TRP A 144 -6.07 -10.95 6.61
CA TRP A 144 -5.62 -12.34 6.51
C TRP A 144 -6.54 -13.15 5.60
N LEU A 145 -7.87 -13.00 5.72
CA LEU A 145 -8.85 -13.65 4.84
C LEU A 145 -8.70 -13.23 3.38
N TRP A 146 -8.28 -11.99 3.12
CA TRP A 146 -7.94 -11.54 1.77
C TRP A 146 -6.77 -12.35 1.20
N GLY A 147 -5.64 -12.38 1.90
CA GLY A 147 -4.44 -13.11 1.44
C GLY A 147 -4.63 -14.65 1.40
N TYR A 148 -5.43 -15.18 2.32
CA TYR A 148 -5.70 -16.62 2.44
C TYR A 148 -6.71 -17.12 1.41
N TYR A 149 -7.77 -16.36 1.13
CA TYR A 149 -8.88 -16.81 0.29
C TYR A 149 -9.18 -15.84 -0.87
N TRP A 150 -9.62 -14.61 -0.59
CA TRP A 150 -10.23 -13.73 -1.60
C TRP A 150 -9.30 -13.27 -2.73
N GLY A 151 -8.05 -12.96 -2.41
CA GLY A 151 -7.03 -12.55 -3.38
C GLY A 151 -6.56 -13.71 -4.27
N ARG A 152 -6.77 -14.95 -3.85
CA ARG A 152 -6.42 -16.15 -4.63
C ARG A 152 -7.49 -16.54 -5.64
N ILE A 153 -8.70 -15.98 -5.54
CA ILE A 153 -9.80 -16.25 -6.47
C ILE A 153 -9.46 -15.70 -7.87
N ASP A 154 -8.86 -14.51 -7.97
CA ASP A 154 -8.44 -13.94 -9.27
C ASP A 154 -7.30 -14.73 -9.89
N VAL A 155 -6.36 -15.23 -9.08
CA VAL A 155 -5.30 -16.12 -9.55
C VAL A 155 -5.90 -17.42 -10.05
N ALA A 156 -6.91 -17.99 -9.41
CA ALA A 156 -7.58 -19.20 -9.91
C ALA A 156 -8.38 -18.97 -11.22
N VAL A 157 -9.04 -17.81 -11.36
CA VAL A 157 -9.83 -17.45 -12.55
C VAL A 157 -8.95 -16.99 -13.73
N ALA A 158 -7.86 -16.27 -13.45
CA ALA A 158 -6.85 -15.85 -14.42
C ALA A 158 -5.88 -16.99 -14.80
N SER A 159 -5.50 -17.86 -13.85
CA SER A 159 -4.73 -19.09 -14.13
C SER A 159 -5.52 -20.07 -15.00
N ALA A 160 -6.84 -20.14 -14.82
CA ALA A 160 -7.70 -20.97 -15.67
C ALA A 160 -7.78 -20.48 -17.14
N SER A 161 -7.50 -19.19 -17.42
CA SER A 161 -7.62 -18.60 -18.77
C SER A 161 -6.28 -18.23 -19.42
N ALA A 162 -5.30 -17.72 -18.66
CA ALA A 162 -3.96 -17.33 -19.12
C ALA A 162 -2.87 -18.37 -18.79
N GLY A 163 -3.01 -19.06 -17.64
CA GLY A 163 -2.06 -20.10 -17.20
C GLY A 163 -1.99 -21.30 -18.16
N GLY A 164 -3.09 -21.61 -18.86
CA GLY A 164 -3.09 -22.64 -19.91
C GLY A 164 -2.12 -22.34 -21.05
N HIS A 165 -2.10 -21.12 -21.57
CA HIS A 165 -1.23 -20.76 -22.69
C HIS A 165 0.25 -20.65 -22.29
N LEU A 166 0.55 -20.08 -21.13
CA LEU A 166 1.93 -19.95 -20.64
C LEU A 166 2.52 -21.29 -20.23
N ASN A 167 1.76 -22.10 -19.49
CA ASN A 167 2.17 -23.44 -19.09
C ASN A 167 2.35 -24.37 -20.30
N ASN A 168 1.48 -24.27 -21.31
CA ASN A 168 1.66 -25.00 -22.57
C ASN A 168 2.95 -24.58 -23.29
N ARG A 169 3.26 -23.28 -23.37
CA ARG A 169 4.52 -22.79 -23.98
C ARG A 169 5.78 -23.29 -23.24
N ILE A 170 5.76 -23.29 -21.91
CA ILE A 170 6.86 -23.81 -21.09
C ILE A 170 7.02 -25.32 -21.32
N ARG A 171 5.92 -26.07 -21.26
CA ARG A 171 5.92 -27.53 -21.48
C ARG A 171 6.36 -27.91 -22.90
N ASP A 172 5.92 -27.17 -23.92
CA ASP A 172 6.31 -27.40 -25.31
C ASP A 172 7.82 -27.18 -25.51
N THR A 173 8.37 -26.13 -24.89
CA THR A 173 9.82 -25.84 -24.92
C THR A 173 10.62 -26.96 -24.25
N LEU A 174 10.18 -27.42 -23.07
CA LEU A 174 10.83 -28.53 -22.35
C LEU A 174 10.76 -29.86 -23.12
N ARG A 175 9.61 -30.16 -23.76
CA ARG A 175 9.44 -31.35 -24.60
C ARG A 175 10.33 -31.30 -25.84
N GLN A 176 10.52 -30.14 -26.47
CA GLN A 176 11.45 -29.97 -27.58
C GLN A 176 12.90 -30.25 -27.16
N VAL A 177 13.32 -29.77 -25.99
CA VAL A 177 14.66 -30.05 -25.44
C VAL A 177 14.82 -31.55 -25.18
N SER A 178 13.83 -32.18 -24.54
CA SER A 178 13.84 -33.62 -24.25
C SER A 178 13.90 -34.49 -25.52
N GLN A 179 13.09 -34.18 -26.54
CA GLN A 179 13.10 -34.90 -27.83
C GLN A 179 14.44 -34.77 -28.58
N GLN A 180 15.04 -33.58 -28.58
CA GLN A 180 16.35 -33.34 -29.19
C GLN A 180 17.50 -34.01 -28.43
N GLN A 181 17.32 -34.25 -27.13
CA GLN A 181 18.29 -34.95 -26.30
C GLN A 181 18.18 -36.47 -26.41
N GLN A 182 16.98 -37.02 -26.65
CA GLN A 182 16.73 -38.45 -26.87
C GLN A 182 17.08 -38.95 -28.28
N GLN A 183 17.07 -38.08 -29.30
CA GLN A 183 17.47 -38.47 -30.66
C GLN A 183 19.01 -38.65 -30.78
N HIS A 184 19.41 -39.92 -30.85
CA HIS A 184 20.71 -40.48 -31.27
C HIS A 184 21.93 -40.32 -30.34
N GLY A 185 22.25 -41.44 -29.67
CA GLY A 185 23.65 -41.80 -29.39
C GLY A 185 24.36 -42.18 -30.69
N SER A 186 25.54 -41.59 -30.93
CA SER A 186 26.42 -41.73 -32.11
C SER A 186 26.15 -40.77 -33.29
N ALA A 187 26.89 -39.64 -33.37
CA ALA A 187 27.36 -39.04 -34.64
C ALA A 187 28.15 -37.71 -34.48
N ASN A 188 29.31 -37.65 -35.16
CA ASN A 188 30.11 -36.53 -35.70
C ASN A 188 30.16 -35.10 -35.06
N PRO A 189 31.35 -34.46 -35.00
CA PRO A 189 31.59 -33.14 -34.39
C PRO A 189 30.65 -31.97 -34.83
N PRO A 190 30.23 -31.81 -36.10
CA PRO A 190 29.33 -30.71 -36.47
C PRO A 190 27.93 -30.76 -35.83
N LYS A 191 27.43 -31.93 -35.42
CA LYS A 191 26.11 -32.06 -34.77
C LYS A 191 26.14 -31.65 -33.28
N ARG A 192 27.30 -31.72 -32.62
CA ARG A 192 27.47 -31.29 -31.21
C ARG A 192 27.29 -29.78 -31.02
N LYS A 193 27.77 -28.97 -31.97
CA LYS A 193 27.66 -27.50 -31.90
C LYS A 193 26.20 -27.02 -32.05
N ALA A 194 25.45 -27.64 -32.97
CA ALA A 194 24.03 -27.35 -33.15
C ALA A 194 23.18 -27.73 -31.91
N LYS A 195 23.49 -28.86 -31.26
CA LYS A 195 22.84 -29.28 -30.00
C LYS A 195 23.09 -28.29 -28.86
N ALA A 196 24.32 -27.85 -28.68
CA ALA A 196 24.66 -26.86 -27.65
C ALA A 196 23.96 -25.50 -27.89
N GLN A 197 23.85 -25.06 -29.14
CA GLN A 197 23.13 -23.84 -29.51
C GLN A 197 21.62 -23.94 -29.27
N ALA A 198 21.00 -25.10 -29.54
CA ALA A 198 19.58 -25.31 -29.29
C ALA A 198 19.24 -25.32 -27.79
N VAL A 199 20.07 -25.97 -26.96
CA VAL A 199 19.91 -25.96 -25.49
C VAL A 199 20.10 -24.55 -24.92
N ALA A 200 21.08 -23.79 -25.43
CA ALA A 200 21.29 -22.40 -25.01
C ALA A 200 20.11 -21.49 -25.41
N ALA A 201 19.54 -21.66 -26.61
CA ALA A 201 18.38 -20.90 -27.05
C ALA A 201 17.12 -21.23 -26.22
N ALA A 202 16.91 -22.51 -25.89
CA ALA A 202 15.84 -22.93 -25.00
C ALA A 202 16.01 -22.37 -23.58
N ALA A 203 17.23 -22.40 -23.04
CA ALA A 203 17.54 -21.80 -21.73
C ALA A 203 17.26 -20.29 -21.71
N GLN A 204 17.67 -19.55 -22.76
CA GLN A 204 17.40 -18.12 -22.87
C GLN A 204 15.89 -17.82 -22.99
N SER A 205 15.15 -18.63 -23.76
CA SER A 205 13.70 -18.48 -23.88
C SER A 205 12.99 -18.73 -22.55
N LEU A 206 13.38 -19.79 -21.82
CA LEU A 206 12.81 -20.11 -20.51
C LEU A 206 13.19 -19.07 -19.45
N ALA A 207 14.44 -18.61 -19.43
CA ALA A 207 14.87 -17.53 -18.55
C ALA A 207 14.16 -16.21 -18.86
N GLY A 208 13.90 -15.91 -20.14
CA GLY A 208 13.11 -14.75 -20.57
C GLY A 208 11.66 -14.82 -20.07
N ILE A 209 11.04 -16.01 -20.11
CA ILE A 209 9.70 -16.24 -19.53
C ILE A 209 9.73 -15.99 -18.01
N CYS A 210 10.73 -16.51 -17.30
CA CYS A 210 10.87 -16.28 -15.85
C CYS A 210 11.11 -14.81 -15.47
N GLN A 211 11.72 -14.01 -16.34
CA GLN A 211 11.95 -12.58 -16.10
C GLN A 211 10.74 -11.70 -16.42
N GLN A 212 9.93 -12.09 -17.41
CA GLN A 212 8.81 -11.30 -17.91
C GLN A 212 7.49 -11.60 -17.16
N GLU A 213 7.31 -12.84 -16.71
CA GLU A 213 6.07 -13.32 -16.11
C GLU A 213 6.25 -13.57 -14.60
N PRO A 214 5.42 -12.97 -13.72
CA PRO A 214 5.54 -13.12 -12.26
C PRO A 214 5.45 -14.58 -11.77
N GLU A 215 4.70 -15.43 -12.48
CA GLU A 215 4.52 -16.86 -12.17
C GLU A 215 5.46 -17.79 -12.96
N GLY A 216 6.28 -17.24 -13.87
CA GLY A 216 7.07 -18.03 -14.82
C GLY A 216 8.05 -18.99 -14.14
N THR A 217 8.72 -18.53 -13.08
CA THR A 217 9.70 -19.33 -12.32
C THR A 217 9.04 -20.50 -11.59
N LEU A 218 7.89 -20.27 -10.97
CA LEU A 218 7.15 -21.32 -10.26
C LEU A 218 6.56 -22.36 -11.23
N LEU A 219 5.97 -21.89 -12.34
CA LEU A 219 5.41 -22.76 -13.37
C LEU A 219 6.48 -23.62 -14.06
N LEU A 220 7.66 -23.06 -14.31
CA LEU A 220 8.79 -23.80 -14.87
C LEU A 220 9.29 -24.88 -13.90
N SER A 221 9.49 -24.55 -12.63
CA SER A 221 9.93 -25.51 -11.60
C SER A 221 8.94 -26.66 -11.43
N ARG A 222 7.63 -26.36 -11.45
CA ARG A 222 6.59 -27.40 -11.41
C ARG A 222 6.55 -28.24 -12.67
N ALA A 223 6.63 -27.64 -13.86
CA ALA A 223 6.63 -28.37 -15.12
C ALA A 223 7.81 -29.37 -15.23
N LEU A 224 8.99 -29.01 -14.68
CA LEU A 224 10.15 -29.91 -14.60
C LEU A 224 9.92 -31.13 -13.70
N LEU A 225 9.07 -31.00 -12.66
CA LEU A 225 8.75 -32.05 -11.69
C LEU A 225 7.48 -32.85 -12.06
N GLU A 226 6.52 -32.26 -12.75
CA GLU A 226 5.22 -32.87 -13.11
C GLU A 226 5.27 -33.72 -14.39
N GLU A 227 6.08 -33.35 -15.39
CA GLU A 227 6.15 -34.06 -16.68
C GLU A 227 7.16 -35.24 -16.67
N ASP A 228 7.50 -35.73 -15.47
CA ASP A 228 8.54 -36.74 -15.22
C ASP A 228 9.89 -36.44 -15.88
N MET A 229 10.17 -35.20 -16.28
CA MET A 229 11.39 -34.80 -16.97
C MET A 229 12.63 -35.02 -16.08
N LEU A 230 12.52 -34.65 -14.80
CA LEU A 230 13.54 -34.92 -13.79
C LEU A 230 13.31 -36.26 -13.06
N LYS A 231 12.10 -36.83 -13.13
CA LYS A 231 11.70 -38.07 -12.43
C LYS A 231 11.88 -39.34 -13.27
N SER A 232 12.14 -39.24 -14.58
CA SER A 232 12.24 -40.40 -15.48
C SER A 232 13.43 -41.31 -15.13
N ARG A 233 13.16 -42.44 -14.47
CA ARG A 233 14.16 -43.44 -14.11
C ARG A 233 13.60 -44.86 -14.21
N GLN A 234 14.40 -45.80 -14.72
CA GLN A 234 14.14 -47.24 -14.56
C GLN A 234 14.61 -47.67 -13.15
N PRO A 235 13.81 -48.39 -12.35
CA PRO A 235 14.17 -48.77 -10.99
C PRO A 235 15.56 -49.43 -10.92
N GLY A 236 16.49 -48.83 -10.17
CA GLY A 236 17.87 -49.34 -10.00
C GLY A 236 18.94 -48.80 -10.96
N ALA A 237 18.61 -47.97 -11.97
CA ALA A 237 19.60 -47.37 -12.87
C ALA A 237 20.27 -46.11 -12.28
N SER A 238 21.46 -45.72 -12.76
CA SER A 238 22.14 -44.47 -12.34
C SER A 238 21.44 -43.23 -12.93
N MET A 239 21.47 -42.12 -12.18
CA MET A 239 20.95 -40.80 -12.61
C MET A 239 21.93 -39.99 -13.46
N ASP A 240 23.18 -40.45 -13.65
CA ASP A 240 24.23 -39.67 -14.34
C ASP A 240 23.83 -39.26 -15.77
N SER A 241 23.07 -40.11 -16.47
CA SER A 241 22.52 -39.79 -17.78
C SER A 241 21.48 -38.68 -17.71
N SER A 242 20.68 -38.59 -16.65
CA SER A 242 19.69 -37.53 -16.45
C SER A 242 20.36 -36.22 -16.03
N PHE A 243 21.34 -36.29 -15.12
CA PHE A 243 22.13 -35.12 -14.69
C PHE A 243 22.84 -34.46 -15.87
N SER A 244 23.59 -35.24 -16.65
CA SER A 244 24.30 -34.72 -17.84
C SER A 244 23.37 -34.17 -18.93
N THR A 245 22.12 -34.61 -18.95
CA THR A 245 21.10 -34.15 -19.90
C THR A 245 20.56 -32.78 -19.51
N TRP A 246 20.30 -32.53 -18.22
CA TRP A 246 19.61 -31.32 -17.77
C TRP A 246 20.52 -30.27 -17.12
N ASP A 247 21.70 -30.64 -16.59
CA ASP A 247 22.61 -29.73 -15.88
C ASP A 247 22.91 -28.46 -16.68
N VAL A 248 23.26 -28.59 -17.97
CA VAL A 248 23.60 -27.43 -18.82
C VAL A 248 22.42 -26.46 -18.99
N LEU A 249 21.21 -26.99 -19.16
CA LEU A 249 20.00 -26.17 -19.29
C LEU A 249 19.70 -25.45 -17.99
N LEU A 250 19.66 -26.19 -16.87
CA LEU A 250 19.30 -25.67 -15.56
C LEU A 250 20.32 -24.65 -15.05
N GLN A 251 21.62 -24.89 -15.26
CA GLN A 251 22.68 -23.94 -14.92
C GLN A 251 22.59 -22.66 -15.74
N THR A 252 22.33 -22.77 -17.04
CA THR A 252 22.18 -21.58 -17.90
C THR A 252 20.98 -20.73 -17.48
N ILE A 253 19.86 -21.37 -17.09
CA ILE A 253 18.69 -20.67 -16.53
C ILE A 253 19.05 -20.05 -15.18
N ALA A 254 19.71 -20.79 -14.27
CA ALA A 254 20.12 -20.30 -12.95
C ALA A 254 21.14 -19.14 -13.00
N ASP A 255 21.97 -19.07 -14.04
CA ASP A 255 22.91 -17.97 -14.24
C ASP A 255 22.24 -16.74 -14.88
N THR A 256 21.22 -16.94 -15.72
CA THR A 256 20.46 -15.85 -16.34
C THR A 256 19.37 -15.30 -15.41
N HIS A 257 18.80 -16.14 -14.56
CA HIS A 257 17.75 -15.80 -13.59
C HIS A 257 18.03 -16.49 -12.23
N PRO A 258 18.85 -15.88 -11.35
CA PRO A 258 19.24 -16.46 -10.07
C PRO A 258 18.11 -16.99 -9.16
N PRO A 259 16.91 -16.37 -9.09
CA PRO A 259 15.82 -16.88 -8.26
C PRO A 259 15.32 -18.28 -8.67
N PHE A 260 15.56 -18.69 -9.92
CA PHE A 260 15.12 -20.01 -10.41
C PHE A 260 15.66 -21.16 -9.58
N LEU A 261 16.95 -21.12 -9.22
CA LEU A 261 17.57 -22.24 -8.50
C LEU A 261 16.98 -22.38 -7.10
N THR A 262 16.71 -21.26 -6.43
CA THR A 262 16.04 -21.22 -5.13
C THR A 262 14.66 -21.86 -5.23
N THR A 263 13.80 -21.36 -6.12
CA THR A 263 12.44 -21.88 -6.30
C THR A 263 12.41 -23.34 -6.74
N LEU A 264 13.34 -23.78 -7.60
CA LEU A 264 13.44 -25.19 -8.01
C LEU A 264 13.78 -26.10 -6.83
N THR A 265 14.77 -25.72 -6.00
CA THR A 265 15.14 -26.52 -4.81
C THR A 265 14.05 -26.55 -3.74
N GLU A 266 13.26 -25.48 -3.64
CA GLU A 266 12.10 -25.39 -2.76
C GLU A 266 10.98 -26.33 -3.22
N GLU A 267 10.58 -26.26 -4.49
CA GLU A 267 9.55 -27.14 -5.05
C GLU A 267 10.01 -28.61 -5.00
N MET A 268 11.30 -28.90 -5.19
CA MET A 268 11.86 -30.24 -5.01
C MET A 268 11.77 -30.74 -3.57
N ALA A 269 12.07 -29.89 -2.58
CA ALA A 269 11.94 -30.26 -1.17
C ALA A 269 10.47 -30.42 -0.76
N MET A 270 9.57 -29.62 -1.33
CA MET A 270 8.12 -29.78 -1.14
C MET A 270 7.60 -31.06 -1.80
N ASP A 271 8.05 -31.39 -3.02
CA ASP A 271 7.71 -32.66 -3.69
C ASP A 271 8.25 -33.85 -2.89
N LEU A 272 9.46 -33.76 -2.32
CA LEU A 272 10.01 -34.80 -1.45
C LEU A 272 9.12 -35.08 -0.21
N GLY A 273 8.41 -34.08 0.28
CA GLY A 273 7.42 -34.21 1.36
C GLY A 273 6.15 -34.99 0.96
N HIS A 274 5.76 -34.94 -0.31
CA HIS A 274 4.44 -35.36 -0.80
C HIS A 274 4.45 -36.45 -1.89
N SER A 275 5.61 -36.73 -2.50
CA SER A 275 5.74 -37.51 -3.74
C SER A 275 5.64 -39.02 -3.53
N THR A 276 5.12 -39.69 -4.55
CA THR A 276 5.09 -41.16 -4.66
C THR A 276 6.43 -41.75 -5.12
N GLU A 277 7.32 -40.94 -5.72
CA GLU A 277 8.66 -41.34 -6.18
C GLU A 277 9.77 -40.43 -5.60
N PRO A 278 9.91 -40.38 -4.26
CA PRO A 278 10.79 -39.42 -3.58
C PRO A 278 12.29 -39.67 -3.82
N GLU A 279 12.69 -40.89 -4.20
CA GLU A 279 14.09 -41.26 -4.40
C GLU A 279 14.76 -40.43 -5.50
N THR A 280 14.08 -40.22 -6.63
CA THR A 280 14.66 -39.50 -7.78
C THR A 280 14.86 -38.02 -7.47
N VAL A 281 13.90 -37.41 -6.77
CA VAL A 281 13.97 -36.00 -6.33
C VAL A 281 15.05 -35.81 -5.27
N PHE A 282 15.18 -36.76 -4.34
CA PHE A 282 16.28 -36.78 -3.37
C PHE A 282 17.66 -36.83 -4.05
N LEU A 283 17.83 -37.69 -5.06
CA LEU A 283 19.10 -37.80 -5.80
C LEU A 283 19.46 -36.52 -6.55
N TRP A 284 18.47 -35.82 -7.12
CA TRP A 284 18.68 -34.51 -7.75
C TRP A 284 19.03 -33.41 -6.75
N LEU A 285 18.31 -33.32 -5.63
CA LEU A 285 18.63 -32.35 -4.56
C LEU A 285 20.07 -32.57 -4.07
N ARG A 286 20.46 -33.83 -3.87
CA ARG A 286 21.83 -34.16 -3.48
C ARG A 286 22.85 -33.80 -4.57
N HIS A 287 22.54 -34.05 -5.84
CA HIS A 287 23.42 -33.65 -6.96
C HIS A 287 23.63 -32.13 -7.01
N ILE A 288 22.57 -31.33 -6.86
CA ILE A 288 22.66 -29.86 -6.85
C ILE A 288 23.44 -29.35 -5.62
N LEU A 289 23.23 -29.97 -4.46
CA LEU A 289 23.82 -29.54 -3.18
C LEU A 289 25.25 -30.04 -2.95
N GLU A 290 25.66 -31.17 -3.53
CA GLU A 290 26.94 -31.81 -3.23
C GLU A 290 27.91 -31.88 -4.43
N SER A 291 27.42 -31.99 -5.68
CA SER A 291 28.29 -32.23 -6.83
C SER A 291 29.19 -31.03 -7.19
N GLY A 292 30.41 -31.31 -7.68
CA GLY A 292 31.32 -30.27 -8.18
C GLY A 292 30.76 -29.49 -9.37
N THR A 293 29.83 -30.09 -10.13
CA THR A 293 29.15 -29.47 -11.26
C THR A 293 28.38 -28.21 -10.87
N TRP A 294 27.76 -28.21 -9.69
CA TRP A 294 26.90 -27.12 -9.19
C TRP A 294 27.61 -26.18 -8.20
N ALA A 295 28.92 -26.36 -7.97
CA ALA A 295 29.68 -25.55 -7.02
C ALA A 295 29.57 -24.03 -7.24
N PRO A 296 29.56 -23.48 -8.47
CA PRO A 296 29.43 -22.03 -8.69
C PRO A 296 28.07 -21.45 -8.27
N GLN A 297 26.98 -22.20 -8.45
CA GLN A 297 25.63 -21.72 -8.18
C GLN A 297 25.13 -22.07 -6.77
N ARG A 298 25.78 -23.02 -6.07
CA ARG A 298 25.41 -23.50 -4.73
C ARG A 298 25.26 -22.42 -3.65
N PRO A 299 26.08 -21.36 -3.58
CA PRO A 299 25.92 -20.31 -2.57
C PRO A 299 24.59 -19.56 -2.64
N ARG A 300 23.83 -19.70 -3.75
CA ARG A 300 22.53 -19.06 -3.96
C ARG A 300 21.37 -19.82 -3.31
N ILE A 301 21.61 -21.02 -2.75
CA ILE A 301 20.57 -21.88 -2.19
C ILE A 301 20.42 -21.62 -0.68
N PRO A 302 19.24 -21.21 -0.19
CA PRO A 302 19.01 -20.97 1.24
C PRO A 302 18.83 -22.30 1.98
N VAL A 303 19.93 -22.85 2.50
CA VAL A 303 19.95 -24.12 3.26
C VAL A 303 19.01 -24.08 4.47
N SER A 304 18.87 -22.92 5.14
CA SER A 304 17.96 -22.75 6.29
C SER A 304 16.49 -22.99 5.93
N TYR A 305 16.08 -22.62 4.72
CA TYR A 305 14.71 -22.79 4.26
C TYR A 305 14.42 -24.26 3.89
N LEU A 306 15.38 -24.95 3.27
CA LEU A 306 15.27 -26.40 3.05
C LEU A 306 15.13 -27.18 4.36
N ARG A 307 15.83 -26.77 5.43
CA ARG A 307 15.66 -27.36 6.77
C ARG A 307 14.28 -27.11 7.35
N ALA A 308 13.72 -25.91 7.14
CA ALA A 308 12.38 -25.58 7.60
C ALA A 308 11.35 -26.51 6.92
N ILE A 309 11.45 -26.68 5.60
CA ILE A 309 10.60 -27.62 4.84
C ILE A 309 10.74 -29.05 5.36
N CYS A 310 11.98 -29.53 5.60
CA CYS A 310 12.20 -30.87 6.16
C CYS A 310 11.59 -31.06 7.56
N ARG A 311 11.57 -30.01 8.39
CA ARG A 311 10.99 -30.04 9.75
C ARG A 311 9.47 -29.96 9.75
N GLU A 312 8.90 -29.22 8.82
CA GLU A 312 7.45 -29.09 8.64
C GLU A 312 6.82 -30.36 8.04
N MET A 313 7.57 -31.10 7.21
CA MET A 313 7.13 -32.33 6.55
C MET A 313 8.05 -33.53 6.86
N PRO A 314 7.99 -34.08 8.09
CA PRO A 314 8.85 -35.18 8.49
C PRO A 314 8.44 -36.48 7.78
N ASN A 315 9.35 -37.03 6.98
CA ASN A 315 9.27 -38.36 6.39
C ASN A 315 10.69 -38.95 6.28
N ASP A 316 10.79 -40.24 5.92
CA ASP A 316 12.08 -40.93 5.85
C ASP A 316 13.08 -40.27 4.88
N TRP A 317 12.60 -39.56 3.86
CA TRP A 317 13.44 -38.91 2.85
C TRP A 317 13.84 -37.50 3.24
N THR A 318 12.97 -36.72 3.89
CA THR A 318 13.31 -35.40 4.43
C THR A 318 14.26 -35.52 5.62
N ALA A 319 14.13 -36.58 6.44
CA ALA A 319 15.10 -36.94 7.47
C ALA A 319 16.46 -37.30 6.86
N ARG A 320 16.49 -38.11 5.79
CA ARG A 320 17.74 -38.42 5.06
C ARG A 320 18.38 -37.20 4.43
N LEU A 321 17.59 -36.25 3.90
CA LEU A 321 18.10 -35.01 3.33
C LEU A 321 18.75 -34.14 4.42
N GLU A 322 18.09 -34.00 5.56
CA GLU A 322 18.62 -33.28 6.73
C GLU A 322 19.93 -33.90 7.23
N GLU A 323 19.94 -35.19 7.51
CA GLU A 323 21.07 -35.89 8.13
C GLU A 323 22.25 -36.11 7.16
N GLN A 324 21.97 -36.51 5.91
CA GLN A 324 23.02 -36.94 4.99
C GLN A 324 23.57 -35.81 4.12
N THR A 325 22.82 -34.73 3.91
CA THR A 325 23.18 -33.65 2.98
C THR A 325 23.26 -32.30 3.69
N LEU A 326 22.17 -31.83 4.31
CA LEU A 326 22.10 -30.49 4.89
C LEU A 326 22.96 -30.33 6.14
N ALA A 327 23.13 -31.38 6.96
CA ALA A 327 24.01 -31.36 8.14
C ALA A 327 25.50 -31.20 7.77
N LYS A 328 25.95 -31.83 6.68
CA LYS A 328 27.36 -31.75 6.20
C LYS A 328 27.72 -30.37 5.68
N LEU A 329 26.75 -29.64 5.11
CA LEU A 329 26.94 -28.28 4.63
C LEU A 329 27.16 -27.26 5.77
N SER A 330 26.62 -27.52 6.97
CA SER A 330 26.86 -26.67 8.15
C SER A 330 28.27 -26.82 8.73
N SER A 331 28.85 -28.02 8.69
CA SER A 331 30.22 -28.24 9.19
C SER A 331 31.32 -27.56 8.35
N LEU A 332 30.97 -27.11 7.14
CA LEU A 332 31.85 -26.35 6.25
C LEU A 332 31.78 -24.83 6.47
N SER A 333 30.77 -24.32 7.20
CA SER A 333 30.58 -22.87 7.46
C SER A 333 31.02 -22.42 8.86
N THR A 334 31.27 -23.33 9.79
CA THR A 334 31.79 -23.03 11.14
C THR A 334 33.30 -23.19 11.18
N SER A 335 34.02 -22.22 10.59
CA SER A 335 35.44 -21.99 10.90
C SER A 335 35.72 -20.49 11.03
N THR A 336 34.90 -19.76 11.79
CA THR A 336 35.25 -18.44 12.31
C THR A 336 34.45 -18.14 13.59
N ASN A 337 35.17 -18.26 14.72
CA ASN A 337 34.98 -17.68 16.05
C ASN A 337 33.56 -17.46 16.60
N THR A 338 33.20 -18.30 17.57
CA THR A 338 32.18 -18.05 18.60
C THR A 338 32.88 -17.96 19.96
N ASP A 339 32.82 -16.81 20.60
CA ASP A 339 32.80 -16.67 22.06
C ASP A 339 31.94 -15.43 22.37
N ASP A 340 31.20 -15.51 23.47
CA ASP A 340 30.35 -14.48 24.10
C ASP A 340 28.90 -14.33 23.58
N ALA A 341 28.00 -15.10 24.18
CA ALA A 341 26.73 -14.58 24.75
C ALA A 341 26.00 -15.68 25.52
N ALA A 342 26.39 -15.88 26.77
CA ALA A 342 25.54 -16.49 27.79
C ALA A 342 25.18 -15.40 28.82
N ASP A 343 24.05 -15.61 29.49
CA ASP A 343 23.47 -14.83 30.59
C ASP A 343 22.61 -13.62 30.18
N LEU A 344 21.29 -13.79 30.34
CA LEU A 344 20.53 -13.13 31.40
C LEU A 344 19.08 -13.62 31.39
N ASP A 345 18.81 -14.61 32.25
CA ASP A 345 17.50 -15.01 32.71
C ASP A 345 17.36 -14.50 34.16
N SER A 346 16.43 -13.59 34.43
CA SER A 346 15.86 -13.46 35.78
C SER A 346 14.49 -12.77 35.76
N ALA A 347 13.56 -13.40 36.46
CA ALA A 347 12.19 -12.98 36.71
C ALA A 347 12.12 -11.81 37.72
N VAL A 348 11.12 -10.93 37.57
CA VAL A 348 10.66 -10.04 38.65
C VAL A 348 9.14 -9.97 38.67
N ASP A 349 8.61 -10.13 39.88
CA ASP A 349 7.22 -10.19 40.33
C ASP A 349 6.35 -8.96 39.97
N LEU A 350 5.07 -9.25 39.73
CA LEU A 350 3.97 -8.28 39.56
C LEU A 350 3.05 -8.36 40.77
N ASP A 351 3.21 -7.45 41.74
CA ASP A 351 2.15 -7.10 42.70
C ASP A 351 2.49 -5.79 43.43
N VAL A 352 2.03 -4.65 42.91
CA VAL A 352 1.58 -3.47 43.69
C VAL A 352 0.63 -2.64 42.81
N TYR A 353 -0.63 -2.52 43.21
CA TYR A 353 -1.51 -1.41 42.83
C TYR A 353 -1.53 -0.41 43.99
N VAL A 354 -1.37 0.88 43.70
CA VAL A 354 -2.21 2.03 44.18
C VAL A 354 -1.59 3.33 43.66
N ASP A 355 -2.38 4.00 42.82
CA ASP A 355 -2.65 5.44 42.75
C ASP A 355 -1.45 6.42 42.78
N ASP A 356 -1.10 6.92 41.59
CA ASP A 356 -0.69 8.30 41.26
C ASP A 356 0.05 8.30 39.92
N GLY A 357 -0.57 8.80 38.84
CA GLY A 357 0.17 9.06 37.60
C GLY A 357 -0.58 8.96 36.29
N TRP A 358 -1.74 9.62 36.16
CA TRP A 358 -2.28 9.88 34.82
C TRP A 358 -1.37 10.82 34.00
N ASP A 359 -0.64 11.72 34.67
CA ASP A 359 0.29 12.65 34.02
C ASP A 359 1.62 12.00 33.57
N ALA A 360 2.01 10.88 34.17
CA ALA A 360 3.25 10.18 33.83
C ALA A 360 3.16 9.35 32.53
N LEU A 361 1.94 8.99 32.11
CA LEU A 361 1.70 8.12 30.94
C LEU A 361 1.64 8.89 29.61
N GLU A 362 1.42 10.22 29.63
CA GLU A 362 1.51 11.05 28.43
C GLU A 362 2.94 11.12 27.86
N ALA A 363 3.96 11.06 28.71
CA ALA A 363 5.37 11.03 28.31
C ALA A 363 5.73 9.79 27.47
N TYR A 364 4.92 8.73 27.52
CA TYR A 364 5.09 7.49 26.77
C TYR A 364 4.11 7.35 25.58
N GLY A 365 3.41 8.43 25.20
CA GLY A 365 2.58 8.46 23.99
C GLY A 365 1.14 7.94 24.14
N TRP A 366 0.64 7.79 25.38
CA TRP A 366 -0.72 7.27 25.63
C TRP A 366 -1.83 8.34 25.64
N GLY A 367 -1.51 9.59 25.28
CA GLY A 367 -2.43 10.73 25.23
C GLY A 367 -3.17 10.96 23.91
N SER A 368 -3.36 9.95 23.05
CA SER A 368 -4.09 10.15 21.78
C SER A 368 -4.92 8.95 21.35
N ALA A 369 -6.19 8.94 21.78
CA ALA A 369 -7.22 8.09 21.18
C ALA A 369 -8.55 8.84 21.00
N ARG A 370 -8.53 10.15 20.70
CA ARG A 370 -9.75 10.94 20.41
C ARG A 370 -10.09 11.11 18.93
N ASN A 371 -9.21 10.76 18.01
CA ASN A 371 -9.49 10.79 16.57
C ASN A 371 -9.12 9.45 15.92
N TRP A 372 -10.01 8.46 16.00
CA TRP A 372 -9.88 7.23 15.21
C TRP A 372 -10.80 7.31 13.99
N SER A 373 -10.24 7.50 12.79
CA SER A 373 -10.97 7.39 11.53
C SER A 373 -11.01 5.93 11.09
N VAL A 374 -12.19 5.36 10.93
CA VAL A 374 -12.39 3.99 10.43
C VAL A 374 -11.94 3.92 8.97
N ARG A 375 -10.91 3.13 8.65
CA ARG A 375 -10.56 2.79 7.25
C ARG A 375 -11.02 1.36 6.95
N PRO A 376 -11.73 1.12 5.82
CA PRO A 376 -12.13 -0.23 5.42
C PRO A 376 -10.92 -1.09 5.01
N ILE A 377 -11.04 -2.39 5.21
CA ILE A 377 -9.96 -3.37 5.13
C ILE A 377 -9.93 -4.04 3.75
N GLY A 378 -8.75 -4.31 3.22
CA GLY A 378 -8.51 -5.27 2.13
C GLY A 378 -8.22 -4.68 0.74
N VAL A 379 -7.77 -3.44 0.66
CA VAL A 379 -6.97 -3.00 -0.49
C VAL A 379 -5.54 -3.44 -0.21
N THR A 380 -5.03 -4.44 -0.93
CA THR A 380 -3.59 -4.51 -1.18
C THR A 380 -3.18 -3.13 -1.65
N GLN A 381 -2.32 -2.42 -0.91
CA GLN A 381 -1.57 -1.34 -1.51
C GLN A 381 -0.80 -1.96 -2.68
N THR A 382 -1.37 -1.94 -3.90
CA THR A 382 -0.62 -1.26 -4.96
C THR A 382 -0.18 0.01 -4.29
N GLN A 383 1.13 0.16 -4.05
CA GLN A 383 1.64 1.45 -3.64
C GLN A 383 1.11 2.43 -4.70
N THR A 384 -0.01 3.08 -4.42
CA THR A 384 -0.42 4.29 -5.11
C THR A 384 0.58 5.30 -4.60
N ARG A 385 1.74 5.26 -5.26
CA ARG A 385 2.85 6.17 -5.09
C ARG A 385 2.28 7.57 -5.08
N LYS A 386 2.51 8.32 -4.03
CA LYS A 386 1.74 9.52 -3.72
C LYS A 386 2.22 10.68 -4.60
N MET A 387 1.35 11.64 -4.92
CA MET A 387 1.85 12.96 -5.33
C MET A 387 2.70 13.50 -4.19
N HIS A 388 3.94 13.86 -4.49
CA HIS A 388 4.86 14.37 -3.48
C HIS A 388 4.85 15.89 -3.53
N ILE A 389 4.38 16.52 -2.44
CA ILE A 389 4.35 17.97 -2.29
C ILE A 389 5.34 18.35 -1.19
N ARG A 390 6.40 19.07 -1.55
CA ARG A 390 7.37 19.63 -0.61
C ARG A 390 7.14 21.13 -0.49
N ALA A 391 6.75 21.58 0.70
CA ALA A 391 6.74 22.99 1.04
C ALA A 391 8.18 23.49 1.23
N ILE A 392 8.51 24.60 0.58
CA ILE A 392 9.79 25.28 0.67
C ILE A 392 9.50 26.65 1.32
N PRO A 393 9.83 26.84 2.60
CA PRO A 393 9.68 28.15 3.23
C PRO A 393 10.62 29.15 2.56
N MET A 394 10.10 30.34 2.26
CA MET A 394 10.86 31.48 1.74
C MET A 394 10.86 32.56 2.81
N TRP A 395 11.77 32.43 3.79
CA TRP A 395 11.76 33.21 5.04
C TRP A 395 12.94 34.18 5.15
N THR A 396 13.62 34.47 4.04
CA THR A 396 14.64 35.53 4.06
C THR A 396 14.01 36.86 4.50
N GLY A 397 14.57 37.47 5.56
CA GLY A 397 14.07 38.71 6.14
C GLY A 397 12.81 38.53 6.99
N THR A 398 11.75 39.29 6.69
CA THR A 398 10.44 39.22 7.38
C THR A 398 9.38 38.47 6.56
N SER A 399 9.80 37.80 5.48
CA SER A 399 8.92 37.02 4.62
C SER A 399 8.38 35.79 5.34
N ASN A 400 7.17 35.37 4.98
CA ASN A 400 6.53 34.19 5.52
C ASN A 400 5.84 33.35 4.43
N ASN A 401 6.35 33.47 3.20
CA ASN A 401 5.81 32.83 2.00
C ASN A 401 6.24 31.36 1.89
N TYR A 402 5.45 30.58 1.14
CA TYR A 402 5.79 29.21 0.76
C TYR A 402 5.81 29.05 -0.75
N ALA A 403 6.85 28.38 -1.25
CA ALA A 403 6.83 27.76 -2.56
C ALA A 403 6.54 26.26 -2.41
N TYR A 404 5.94 25.64 -3.43
CA TYR A 404 5.59 24.21 -3.37
C TYR A 404 6.13 23.42 -4.55
N LEU A 405 7.05 22.49 -4.28
CA LEU A 405 7.54 21.56 -5.28
C LEU A 405 6.60 20.35 -5.33
N VAL A 406 5.86 20.23 -6.42
CA VAL A 406 4.96 19.11 -6.70
C VAL A 406 5.65 18.16 -7.66
N THR A 407 5.68 16.87 -7.34
CA THR A 407 6.33 15.83 -8.16
C THR A 407 5.43 14.62 -8.34
N ASP A 408 5.27 14.21 -9.60
CA ASP A 408 4.72 12.91 -9.98
C ASP A 408 5.78 11.83 -9.78
N GLU A 409 5.65 11.04 -8.71
CA GLU A 409 6.69 10.10 -8.26
C GLU A 409 7.14 9.08 -9.33
N PRO A 410 6.25 8.51 -10.19
CA PRO A 410 6.66 7.57 -11.22
C PRO A 410 7.48 8.20 -12.35
N THR A 411 7.02 9.32 -12.91
CA THR A 411 7.70 9.96 -14.06
C THR A 411 8.83 10.89 -13.64
N LYS A 412 8.83 11.28 -12.36
CA LYS A 412 9.61 12.37 -11.77
C LYS A 412 9.26 13.74 -12.35
N GLN A 413 8.22 13.88 -13.18
CA GLN A 413 7.83 15.21 -13.67
C GLN A 413 7.37 16.09 -12.52
N SER A 414 7.91 17.30 -12.47
CA SER A 414 7.69 18.21 -11.37
C SER A 414 7.34 19.62 -11.84
N ALA A 415 6.59 20.33 -11.00
CA ALA A 415 6.31 21.75 -11.13
C ALA A 415 6.60 22.44 -9.80
N ILE A 416 7.11 23.67 -9.87
CA ILE A 416 7.31 24.53 -8.69
C ILE A 416 6.23 25.62 -8.68
N ILE A 417 5.52 25.75 -7.56
CA ILE A 417 4.46 26.72 -7.38
C ILE A 417 4.98 27.91 -6.58
N ASP A 418 4.73 29.13 -7.06
CA ASP A 418 5.08 30.43 -6.45
C ASP A 418 6.55 30.55 -5.97
N PRO A 419 7.57 30.32 -6.85
CA PRO A 419 8.98 30.36 -6.45
C PRO A 419 9.54 31.79 -6.36
N ALA A 420 9.01 32.61 -5.45
CA ALA A 420 9.29 34.04 -5.41
C ALA A 420 10.71 34.42 -4.98
N HIS A 421 11.40 33.57 -4.22
CA HIS A 421 12.75 33.83 -3.70
C HIS A 421 13.78 32.84 -4.24
N PRO A 422 14.42 33.12 -5.39
CA PRO A 422 15.33 32.18 -6.06
C PRO A 422 16.49 31.70 -5.18
N GLU A 423 17.03 32.54 -4.29
CA GLU A 423 18.16 32.16 -3.44
C GLU A 423 17.81 31.04 -2.45
N GLU A 424 16.55 30.92 -2.04
CA GLU A 424 16.08 29.84 -1.16
C GLU A 424 15.53 28.64 -1.97
N VAL A 425 14.89 28.90 -3.12
CA VAL A 425 14.22 27.87 -3.91
C VAL A 425 15.18 27.13 -4.84
N VAL A 426 16.06 27.83 -5.56
CA VAL A 426 16.97 27.24 -6.56
C VAL A 426 17.90 26.19 -5.95
N PRO A 427 18.54 26.38 -4.78
CA PRO A 427 19.39 25.34 -4.20
C PRO A 427 18.64 24.04 -3.93
N VAL A 428 17.39 24.11 -3.48
CA VAL A 428 16.53 22.94 -3.25
C VAL A 428 16.23 22.24 -4.58
N LEU A 429 15.81 23.00 -5.59
CA LEU A 429 15.49 22.45 -6.91
C LEU A 429 16.72 21.82 -7.59
N THR A 430 17.89 22.45 -7.49
CA THR A 430 19.14 21.92 -8.03
C THR A 430 19.53 20.62 -7.34
N ALA A 431 19.47 20.57 -6.00
CA ALA A 431 19.82 19.36 -5.25
C ALA A 431 18.90 18.17 -5.61
N GLU A 432 17.60 18.40 -5.74
CA GLU A 432 16.64 17.36 -6.16
C GLU A 432 16.87 16.93 -7.62
N LYS A 433 17.18 17.89 -8.51
CA LYS A 433 17.50 17.60 -9.91
C LYS A 433 18.77 16.75 -10.03
N ASP A 434 19.81 17.10 -9.28
CA ASP A 434 21.10 16.39 -9.28
C ASP A 434 20.98 14.99 -8.67
N ALA A 435 20.10 14.82 -7.68
CA ALA A 435 19.75 13.51 -7.11
C ALA A 435 18.91 12.63 -8.05
N GLY A 436 18.43 13.16 -9.18
CA GLY A 436 17.54 12.47 -10.11
C GLY A 436 16.13 12.22 -9.56
N SER A 437 15.74 12.91 -8.48
CA SER A 437 14.42 12.78 -7.84
C SER A 437 13.35 13.63 -8.53
N ILE A 438 13.74 14.61 -9.36
CA ILE A 438 12.81 15.46 -10.11
C ILE A 438 13.24 15.69 -11.56
N LYS A 439 12.25 15.98 -12.40
CA LYS A 439 12.33 16.50 -13.76
C LYS A 439 11.44 17.74 -13.82
N LEU A 440 12.01 18.87 -13.41
CA LEU A 440 11.30 20.14 -13.37
C LEU A 440 10.88 20.57 -14.78
N SER A 441 9.58 20.81 -14.96
CA SER A 441 8.95 21.05 -16.28
C SER A 441 8.22 22.39 -16.36
N ALA A 442 7.71 22.89 -15.22
CA ALA A 442 6.95 24.12 -15.18
C ALA A 442 7.17 24.91 -13.88
N ILE A 443 7.04 26.22 -13.99
CA ILE A 443 6.75 27.13 -12.89
C ILE A 443 5.24 27.41 -12.95
N ILE A 444 4.56 27.38 -11.82
CA ILE A 444 3.13 27.70 -11.72
C ILE A 444 2.98 28.87 -10.75
N ASN A 445 2.30 29.94 -11.16
CA ASN A 445 2.04 31.09 -10.29
C ASN A 445 0.55 31.23 -10.02
N THR A 446 0.21 31.50 -8.76
CA THR A 446 -1.16 31.76 -8.32
C THR A 446 -1.62 33.14 -8.73
N HIS A 447 -0.74 34.15 -8.67
CA HIS A 447 -1.03 35.52 -9.07
C HIS A 447 0.26 36.33 -9.27
N HIS A 448 0.12 37.58 -9.71
CA HIS A 448 1.25 38.41 -10.16
C HIS A 448 2.09 39.08 -9.07
N HIS A 449 1.65 39.10 -7.80
CA HIS A 449 2.42 39.78 -6.76
C HIS A 449 3.85 39.26 -6.68
N TRP A 450 4.76 40.17 -6.37
CA TRP A 450 6.21 39.93 -6.46
C TRP A 450 6.66 38.79 -5.54
N ASP A 451 6.04 38.65 -4.37
CA ASP A 451 6.31 37.60 -3.39
C ASP A 451 5.70 36.23 -3.77
N HIS A 452 5.17 36.11 -5.00
CA HIS A 452 4.78 34.84 -5.64
C HIS A 452 5.46 34.64 -7.00
N ALA A 453 5.38 35.63 -7.89
CA ALA A 453 5.89 35.56 -9.27
C ALA A 453 7.27 36.20 -9.48
N GLY A 454 7.75 36.99 -8.51
CA GLY A 454 8.97 37.82 -8.65
C GLY A 454 10.27 37.04 -8.84
N GLY A 455 10.27 35.75 -8.50
CA GLY A 455 11.44 34.87 -8.63
C GLY A 455 11.51 34.10 -9.94
N ASN A 456 10.49 34.20 -10.81
CA ASN A 456 10.40 33.42 -12.04
C ASN A 456 11.66 33.55 -12.92
N ASP A 457 12.12 34.78 -13.16
CA ASP A 457 13.32 35.03 -13.98
C ASP A 457 14.59 34.46 -13.35
N GLY A 458 14.72 34.52 -12.03
CA GLY A 458 15.86 33.95 -11.31
C GLY A 458 15.90 32.43 -11.42
N VAL A 459 14.74 31.77 -11.30
CA VAL A 459 14.61 30.32 -11.47
C VAL A 459 14.89 29.90 -12.91
N LEU A 460 14.33 30.61 -13.90
CA LEU A 460 14.58 30.35 -15.32
C LEU A 460 16.06 30.50 -15.68
N LYS A 461 16.71 31.55 -15.17
CA LYS A 461 18.15 31.79 -15.38
C LYS A 461 19.00 30.67 -14.80
N ALA A 462 18.63 30.12 -13.64
CA ALA A 462 19.40 29.09 -12.96
C ALA A 462 19.17 27.67 -13.50
N LEU A 463 17.92 27.33 -13.85
CA LEU A 463 17.52 25.94 -14.14
C LEU A 463 17.20 25.67 -15.61
N GLY A 464 17.16 26.71 -16.43
CA GLY A 464 16.87 26.64 -17.87
C GLY A 464 15.43 27.03 -18.20
N GLN A 465 15.06 26.86 -19.47
CA GLN A 465 13.77 27.30 -19.99
C GLN A 465 12.65 26.33 -19.55
N LEU A 466 11.78 26.82 -18.66
CA LEU A 466 10.59 26.12 -18.17
C LEU A 466 9.34 26.79 -18.73
N THR A 467 8.22 26.06 -18.78
CA THR A 467 6.92 26.70 -19.04
C THR A 467 6.48 27.45 -17.80
N VAL A 468 6.06 28.71 -17.93
CA VAL A 468 5.53 29.49 -16.80
C VAL A 468 4.02 29.58 -16.97
N ILE A 469 3.28 28.95 -16.07
CA ILE A 469 1.83 28.85 -16.09
C ILE A 469 1.29 29.77 -14.99
N GLY A 470 0.39 30.68 -15.31
CA GLY A 470 -0.06 31.65 -14.30
C GLY A 470 -1.17 32.56 -14.74
N GLY A 471 -1.55 33.46 -13.83
CA GLY A 471 -2.31 34.65 -14.17
C GLY A 471 -1.61 35.44 -15.29
N LYS A 472 -2.40 36.15 -16.08
CA LYS A 472 -1.92 36.85 -17.29
C LYS A 472 -0.87 37.92 -16.99
N ASP A 473 -0.84 38.43 -15.75
CA ASP A 473 0.02 39.52 -15.32
C ASP A 473 1.26 39.00 -14.55
N CYS A 474 1.37 37.68 -14.33
CA CYS A 474 2.55 37.06 -13.73
C CYS A 474 3.82 37.28 -14.57
N GLN A 475 4.94 37.55 -13.89
CA GLN A 475 6.24 37.73 -14.53
C GLN A 475 6.62 36.51 -15.39
N SER A 476 7.01 36.75 -16.64
CA SER A 476 7.48 35.71 -17.57
C SER A 476 6.47 34.59 -17.86
N VAL A 477 5.17 34.82 -17.62
CA VAL A 477 4.10 33.85 -17.95
C VAL A 477 4.09 33.54 -19.44
N THR A 478 4.04 32.24 -19.76
CA THR A 478 3.96 31.74 -21.15
C THR A 478 2.64 31.06 -21.45
N LYS A 479 1.88 30.65 -20.43
CA LYS A 479 0.55 30.06 -20.57
C LYS A 479 -0.38 30.54 -19.45
N THR A 480 -1.53 31.08 -19.82
CA THR A 480 -2.62 31.37 -18.88
C THR A 480 -3.78 30.40 -19.12
N PRO A 481 -4.03 29.45 -18.21
CA PRO A 481 -5.11 28.48 -18.37
C PRO A 481 -6.47 29.15 -18.18
N ALA A 482 -7.48 28.67 -18.92
CA ALA A 482 -8.86 29.11 -18.71
C ALA A 482 -9.43 28.58 -17.38
N HIS A 483 -10.46 29.24 -16.83
CA HIS A 483 -11.17 28.71 -15.67
C HIS A 483 -11.74 27.32 -15.98
N GLY A 484 -11.43 26.34 -15.13
CA GLY A 484 -11.83 24.95 -15.28
C GLY A 484 -10.96 24.13 -16.25
N GLU A 485 -9.97 24.73 -16.91
CA GLU A 485 -9.03 24.00 -17.78
C GLU A 485 -8.25 22.97 -16.96
N THR A 486 -8.09 21.78 -17.53
CA THR A 486 -7.35 20.67 -16.93
C THR A 486 -6.18 20.23 -17.80
N TRP A 487 -5.08 19.86 -17.16
CA TRP A 487 -3.93 19.22 -17.82
C TRP A 487 -3.24 18.26 -16.86
N LYS A 488 -2.27 17.50 -17.35
CA LYS A 488 -1.51 16.56 -16.53
C LYS A 488 -0.11 17.08 -16.22
N LEU A 489 0.36 16.78 -15.01
CA LEU A 489 1.76 16.81 -14.63
C LEU A 489 2.23 15.36 -14.46
N GLY A 490 3.14 14.91 -15.30
CA GLY A 490 3.46 13.49 -15.41
C GLY A 490 2.28 12.67 -15.90
N ASP A 491 2.18 11.42 -15.46
CA ASP A 491 1.17 10.49 -15.97
C ASP A 491 -0.14 10.53 -15.16
N ARG A 492 -0.03 10.93 -13.88
CA ARG A 492 -1.09 10.73 -12.87
C ARG A 492 -1.70 12.00 -12.32
N ILE A 493 -0.90 13.04 -12.07
CA ILE A 493 -1.39 14.25 -11.41
C ILE A 493 -2.20 15.06 -12.43
N THR A 494 -3.49 15.22 -12.17
CA THR A 494 -4.37 16.11 -12.94
C THR A 494 -4.42 17.46 -12.23
N ILE A 495 -4.09 18.53 -12.94
CA ILE A 495 -4.16 19.91 -12.46
C ILE A 495 -5.38 20.57 -13.09
N LYS A 496 -6.20 21.24 -12.29
CA LYS A 496 -7.34 22.06 -12.72
C LYS A 496 -7.14 23.50 -12.27
N ALA A 497 -7.20 24.44 -13.21
CA ALA A 497 -7.16 25.86 -12.90
C ALA A 497 -8.54 26.36 -12.42
N LEU A 498 -8.57 27.07 -11.30
CA LEU A 498 -9.78 27.65 -10.71
C LEU A 498 -9.53 29.15 -10.54
N HIS A 499 -10.04 29.95 -11.47
CA HIS A 499 -9.94 31.41 -11.36
C HIS A 499 -10.72 31.90 -10.13
N THR A 500 -10.04 32.67 -9.29
CA THR A 500 -10.55 33.21 -8.03
C THR A 500 -10.20 34.70 -7.89
N PRO A 501 -10.67 35.56 -8.83
CA PRO A 501 -10.36 36.97 -8.79
C PRO A 501 -10.90 37.59 -7.50
N CYS A 502 -10.06 38.35 -6.80
CA CYS A 502 -10.45 39.30 -5.74
C CYS A 502 -9.21 39.93 -5.13
N HIS A 503 -8.31 39.09 -4.58
CA HIS A 503 -7.04 39.55 -4.04
C HIS A 503 -6.25 40.29 -5.11
N THR A 504 -6.11 39.62 -6.26
CA THR A 504 -5.77 40.22 -7.55
C THR A 504 -6.76 39.74 -8.59
N GLN A 505 -6.90 40.45 -9.70
CA GLN A 505 -7.80 40.08 -10.79
C GLN A 505 -7.30 38.88 -11.61
N ASP A 506 -6.00 38.57 -11.55
CA ASP A 506 -5.41 37.41 -12.22
C ASP A 506 -5.18 36.20 -11.29
N SER A 507 -5.77 36.20 -10.10
CA SER A 507 -5.67 35.09 -9.15
C SER A 507 -6.27 33.78 -9.67
N ILE A 508 -5.46 32.72 -9.64
CA ILE A 508 -5.82 31.35 -10.00
C ILE A 508 -5.40 30.41 -8.86
N CYS A 509 -6.36 29.66 -8.32
CA CYS A 509 -6.09 28.50 -7.49
C CYS A 509 -5.87 27.25 -8.36
N TYR A 510 -4.97 26.36 -7.96
CA TYR A 510 -4.71 25.12 -8.69
C TYR A 510 -5.14 23.91 -7.86
N PHE A 511 -6.16 23.21 -8.33
CA PHE A 511 -6.64 21.97 -7.72
C PHE A 511 -5.98 20.77 -8.38
N LEU A 512 -5.32 19.94 -7.59
CA LEU A 512 -4.56 18.78 -8.03
C LEU A 512 -5.19 17.50 -7.51
N GLU A 513 -5.32 16.52 -8.40
CA GLU A 513 -5.79 15.18 -8.09
C GLU A 513 -4.78 14.12 -8.53
N ASP A 514 -4.44 13.21 -7.62
CA ASP A 514 -3.69 11.99 -7.90
C ASP A 514 -4.37 10.80 -7.22
N GLY A 515 -5.22 10.10 -7.98
CA GLY A 515 -6.10 9.06 -7.44
C GLY A 515 -7.03 9.62 -6.37
N ASN A 516 -6.88 9.16 -5.12
CA ASN A 516 -7.67 9.62 -3.98
C ASN A 516 -7.01 10.79 -3.22
N GLN A 517 -5.85 11.29 -3.66
CA GLN A 517 -5.22 12.44 -3.03
C GLN A 517 -5.63 13.72 -3.74
N ARG A 518 -5.99 14.74 -2.94
CA ARG A 518 -6.44 16.03 -3.41
C ARG A 518 -5.70 17.15 -2.69
N ALA A 519 -5.25 18.13 -3.43
CA ALA A 519 -4.61 19.32 -2.92
C ALA A 519 -5.11 20.54 -3.70
N VAL A 520 -5.20 21.69 -3.03
CA VAL A 520 -5.45 22.97 -3.70
C VAL A 520 -4.40 23.98 -3.26
N PHE A 521 -3.74 24.59 -4.23
CA PHE A 521 -2.83 25.70 -4.03
C PHE A 521 -3.62 26.98 -4.22
N THR A 522 -3.79 27.74 -3.14
CA THR A 522 -4.77 28.84 -3.07
C THR A 522 -4.15 30.21 -3.20
N GLY A 523 -2.82 30.29 -3.21
CA GLY A 523 -2.08 31.55 -3.11
C GLY A 523 -2.67 32.40 -1.99
N ASP A 524 -3.08 33.60 -2.37
CA ASP A 524 -3.61 34.59 -1.44
C ASP A 524 -5.13 34.71 -1.46
N THR A 525 -5.83 33.76 -2.11
CA THR A 525 -7.30 33.73 -2.05
C THR A 525 -7.78 33.23 -0.68
N LEU A 526 -7.35 32.01 -0.32
CA LEU A 526 -7.71 31.32 0.92
C LEU A 526 -6.44 31.05 1.72
N PHE A 527 -6.45 31.45 3.00
CA PHE A 527 -5.44 31.08 3.99
C PHE A 527 -6.07 30.19 5.04
N THR A 528 -5.24 29.47 5.78
CA THR A 528 -5.73 28.74 6.94
C THR A 528 -6.41 29.69 7.93
N GLY A 529 -7.73 29.54 8.08
CA GLY A 529 -8.55 30.38 8.95
C GLY A 529 -8.68 31.85 8.50
N GLY A 530 -8.40 32.16 7.25
CA GLY A 530 -8.51 33.53 6.73
C GLY A 530 -8.70 33.60 5.21
N CYS A 531 -8.65 34.81 4.67
CA CYS A 531 -8.64 35.08 3.24
C CYS A 531 -7.72 36.26 2.91
N GLY A 532 -7.42 36.43 1.62
CA GLY A 532 -6.71 37.57 1.09
C GLY A 532 -7.34 38.91 1.43
N ARG A 533 -6.53 39.97 1.43
CA ARG A 533 -7.06 41.34 1.32
C ARG A 533 -7.59 41.57 -0.09
N PHE A 534 -8.62 42.38 -0.22
CA PHE A 534 -9.28 42.64 -1.52
C PHE A 534 -8.59 43.84 -2.18
N PHE A 535 -7.36 43.66 -2.67
CA PHE A 535 -6.60 44.79 -3.23
C PHE A 535 -7.19 45.26 -4.56
N GLU A 536 -7.61 44.33 -5.42
CA GLU A 536 -8.09 44.63 -6.76
C GLU A 536 -9.55 44.23 -7.00
N GLY A 537 -10.22 43.73 -5.98
CA GLY A 537 -11.56 43.17 -6.08
C GLY A 537 -12.47 43.55 -4.93
N ASN A 538 -13.58 42.83 -4.81
CA ASN A 538 -14.64 43.15 -3.86
C ASN A 538 -15.19 41.93 -3.13
N ALA A 539 -16.08 42.19 -2.17
CA ALA A 539 -16.69 41.18 -1.33
C ALA A 539 -17.50 40.12 -2.10
N ALA A 540 -18.19 40.50 -3.19
CA ALA A 540 -18.95 39.54 -3.99
C ALA A 540 -18.01 38.57 -4.70
N GLU A 541 -16.89 39.08 -5.21
CA GLU A 541 -15.84 38.28 -5.84
C GLU A 541 -15.18 37.32 -4.83
N MET A 542 -14.80 37.80 -3.63
CA MET A 542 -14.23 36.91 -2.61
C MET A 542 -15.26 35.87 -2.15
N ASN A 543 -16.53 36.26 -1.97
CA ASN A 543 -17.57 35.31 -1.61
C ASN A 543 -17.71 34.21 -2.66
N LYS A 544 -17.73 34.58 -3.95
CA LYS A 544 -17.74 33.60 -5.04
C LYS A 544 -16.49 32.72 -5.07
N ALA A 545 -15.31 33.29 -4.81
CA ALA A 545 -14.07 32.53 -4.77
C ALA A 545 -14.07 31.50 -3.63
N LEU A 546 -14.40 31.91 -2.41
CA LEU A 546 -14.37 31.04 -1.24
C LEU A 546 -15.57 30.09 -1.19
N ASN A 547 -16.79 30.62 -1.28
CA ASN A 547 -18.02 29.91 -0.92
C ASN A 547 -18.75 29.27 -2.11
N GLU A 548 -18.41 29.63 -3.35
CA GLU A 548 -18.91 28.94 -4.54
C GLU A 548 -17.83 28.09 -5.21
N THR A 549 -16.62 28.63 -5.38
CA THR A 549 -15.56 27.95 -6.16
C THR A 549 -14.76 26.98 -5.30
N LEU A 550 -14.11 27.45 -4.23
CA LEU A 550 -13.27 26.60 -3.36
C LEU A 550 -14.11 25.70 -2.45
N ALA A 551 -15.24 26.21 -1.93
CA ALA A 551 -16.16 25.41 -1.13
C ALA A 551 -16.84 24.29 -1.94
N ALA A 552 -16.90 24.37 -3.27
CA ALA A 552 -17.39 23.27 -4.10
C ALA A 552 -16.39 22.10 -4.23
N LEU A 553 -15.13 22.29 -3.81
CA LEU A 553 -14.14 21.21 -3.80
C LEU A 553 -14.49 20.14 -2.76
N PRO A 554 -14.06 18.88 -2.97
CA PRO A 554 -14.23 17.81 -1.99
C PRO A 554 -13.66 18.21 -0.62
N ASN A 555 -14.39 17.87 0.45
CA ASN A 555 -14.01 18.28 1.81
C ASN A 555 -12.64 17.75 2.26
N ASP A 556 -12.16 16.64 1.68
CA ASP A 556 -10.85 16.04 1.97
C ASP A 556 -9.68 16.71 1.21
N THR A 557 -9.95 17.76 0.43
CA THR A 557 -8.93 18.51 -0.31
C THR A 557 -8.03 19.28 0.64
N LYS A 558 -6.72 18.97 0.65
CA LYS A 558 -5.73 19.67 1.47
C LYS A 558 -5.45 21.07 0.95
N VAL A 559 -5.35 22.04 1.85
CA VAL A 559 -5.09 23.44 1.51
C VAL A 559 -3.60 23.76 1.63
N TYR A 560 -3.04 24.41 0.59
CA TYR A 560 -1.68 24.92 0.53
C TYR A 560 -1.74 26.40 0.14
N SER A 561 -1.50 27.28 1.10
CA SER A 561 -1.72 28.73 0.97
C SER A 561 -0.43 29.51 0.79
N GLY A 562 -0.50 30.73 0.29
CA GLY A 562 0.68 31.55 0.00
C GLY A 562 1.59 31.83 1.20
N HIS A 563 1.00 31.97 2.40
CA HIS A 563 1.67 32.50 3.58
C HIS A 563 1.37 31.73 4.87
N GLU A 564 2.31 31.78 5.80
CA GLU A 564 2.11 31.35 7.18
C GLU A 564 1.41 32.45 8.02
N TYR A 565 0.11 32.66 7.79
CA TYR A 565 -0.73 33.62 8.54
C TYR A 565 -1.64 32.97 9.59
N THR A 566 -1.55 31.65 9.79
CA THR A 566 -2.50 30.89 10.61
C THR A 566 -2.64 31.44 12.03
N LYS A 567 -1.52 31.79 12.70
CA LYS A 567 -1.56 32.37 14.05
C LYS A 567 -2.25 33.73 14.13
N SER A 568 -2.01 34.61 13.15
CA SER A 568 -2.67 35.93 13.14
C SER A 568 -4.14 35.81 12.75
N ASN A 569 -4.47 34.87 11.86
CA ASN A 569 -5.84 34.53 11.49
C ASN A 569 -6.63 34.01 12.68
N VAL A 570 -6.09 33.05 13.42
CA VAL A 570 -6.70 32.53 14.67
C VAL A 570 -7.01 33.64 15.66
N LYS A 571 -6.09 34.59 15.87
CA LYS A 571 -6.33 35.73 16.77
C LYS A 571 -7.57 36.52 16.37
N PHE A 572 -7.78 36.74 15.07
CA PHE A 572 -9.00 37.38 14.56
C PHE A 572 -10.23 36.48 14.70
N LEU A 573 -10.15 35.19 14.34
CA LEU A 573 -11.28 34.28 14.46
C LEU A 573 -11.86 34.24 15.88
N LEU A 574 -10.99 34.25 16.89
CA LEU A 574 -11.36 34.25 18.30
C LEU A 574 -12.04 35.54 18.78
N THR A 575 -11.93 36.67 18.06
CA THR A 575 -12.71 37.88 18.36
C THR A 575 -14.13 37.81 17.83
N VAL A 576 -14.37 36.96 16.82
CA VAL A 576 -15.66 36.83 16.13
C VAL A 576 -16.50 35.69 16.71
N SER A 577 -15.91 34.51 16.92
CA SER A 577 -16.63 33.33 17.40
C SER A 577 -15.78 32.47 18.33
N ASN A 578 -16.45 31.81 19.29
CA ASN A 578 -15.83 30.86 20.21
C ASN A 578 -16.15 29.40 19.86
N ALA A 579 -16.47 29.12 18.59
CA ALA A 579 -16.79 27.78 18.13
C ALA A 579 -15.67 26.78 18.45
N ALA A 580 -16.03 25.55 18.81
CA ALA A 580 -15.07 24.52 19.20
C ALA A 580 -14.03 24.20 18.09
N ALA A 581 -14.40 24.37 16.82
CA ALA A 581 -13.49 24.21 15.69
C ALA A 581 -12.39 25.29 15.65
N ILE A 582 -12.71 26.54 15.97
CA ILE A 582 -11.74 27.65 16.07
C ILE A 582 -10.78 27.42 17.23
N GLN A 583 -11.27 26.93 18.36
CA GLN A 583 -10.44 26.56 19.51
C GLN A 583 -9.45 25.42 19.18
N LYS A 584 -9.92 24.42 18.43
CA LYS A 584 -9.04 23.34 17.92
C LYS A 584 -7.98 23.89 16.97
N LEU A 585 -8.35 24.81 16.06
CA LEU A 585 -7.40 25.47 15.17
C LEU A 585 -6.37 26.30 15.97
N ALA A 586 -6.80 27.00 17.03
CA ALA A 586 -5.91 27.78 17.87
C ALA A 586 -4.83 26.92 18.52
N LYS A 587 -5.24 25.80 19.14
CA LYS A 587 -4.31 24.81 19.70
C LYS A 587 -3.37 24.26 18.63
N PHE A 588 -3.91 23.88 17.47
CA PHE A 588 -3.12 23.40 16.34
C PHE A 588 -2.07 24.41 15.87
N ALA A 589 -2.44 25.68 15.76
CA ALA A 589 -1.54 26.74 15.33
C ALA A 589 -0.41 26.97 16.34
N ASP A 590 -0.66 26.82 17.63
CA ASP A 590 0.38 26.95 18.66
C ASP A 590 1.37 25.77 18.67
N GLU A 591 0.88 24.56 18.42
CA GLU A 591 1.68 23.32 18.40
C GLU A 591 2.51 23.15 17.11
N ASN A 592 2.13 23.81 16.01
CA ASN A 592 2.75 23.62 14.70
C ASN A 592 3.43 24.89 14.19
N LYS A 593 4.71 24.76 13.81
CA LYS A 593 5.46 25.86 13.17
C LYS A 593 5.06 26.07 11.70
N ASN A 594 4.64 25.01 11.02
CA ASN A 594 4.19 25.03 9.63
C ASN A 594 2.81 24.38 9.57
N THR A 595 1.85 25.09 8.98
CA THR A 595 0.45 24.66 8.93
C THR A 595 -0.01 24.18 7.55
N GLN A 596 0.88 24.22 6.54
CA GLN A 596 0.53 23.97 5.15
C GLN A 596 0.33 22.47 4.85
N GLY A 597 -0.70 22.13 4.07
CA GLY A 597 -0.94 20.76 3.61
C GLY A 597 -1.44 19.77 4.68
N ILE A 598 -1.85 20.29 5.83
CA ILE A 598 -2.37 19.49 6.96
C ILE A 598 -3.90 19.58 6.99
N LEU A 599 -4.43 20.80 6.95
CA LEU A 599 -5.85 21.10 7.03
C LEU A 599 -6.51 21.06 5.66
N THR A 600 -7.83 20.89 5.65
CA THR A 600 -8.61 20.63 4.43
C THR A 600 -9.69 21.69 4.20
N ILE A 601 -10.24 21.73 2.99
CA ILE A 601 -11.41 22.57 2.66
C ILE A 601 -12.59 22.28 3.60
N GLY A 602 -12.78 21.02 4.01
CA GLY A 602 -13.79 20.66 5.01
C GLY A 602 -13.53 21.29 6.37
N ASP A 603 -12.27 21.35 6.80
CA ASP A 603 -11.87 22.00 8.05
C ASP A 603 -12.08 23.52 7.98
N GLU A 604 -11.71 24.16 6.86
CA GLU A 604 -11.91 25.61 6.65
C GLU A 604 -13.37 26.01 6.79
N LYS A 605 -14.30 25.26 6.20
CA LYS A 605 -15.75 25.50 6.35
C LYS A 605 -16.23 25.46 7.81
N ALA A 606 -15.48 24.79 8.70
CA ALA A 606 -15.87 24.62 10.10
C ALA A 606 -15.33 25.71 11.04
N TYR A 607 -14.22 26.38 10.70
CA TYR A 607 -13.62 27.42 11.56
C TYR A 607 -13.35 28.76 10.89
N ASN A 608 -13.32 28.84 9.57
CA ASN A 608 -12.97 30.05 8.86
C ASN A 608 -14.21 30.93 8.75
N VAL A 609 -14.25 32.04 9.49
CA VAL A 609 -15.44 32.92 9.54
C VAL A 609 -15.81 33.50 8.17
N PHE A 610 -14.87 33.58 7.22
CA PHE A 610 -15.15 34.00 5.84
C PHE A 610 -15.89 32.91 5.03
N MET A 611 -15.97 31.68 5.56
CA MET A 611 -16.70 30.53 5.00
C MET A 611 -17.89 30.09 5.87
N MET A 612 -18.12 30.77 7.00
CA MET A 612 -19.20 30.49 7.95
C MET A 612 -20.24 31.64 7.97
N LEU A 613 -20.63 32.12 6.79
CA LEU A 613 -21.35 33.39 6.64
C LEU A 613 -22.76 33.38 7.26
N ASP A 614 -23.33 32.21 7.53
CA ASP A 614 -24.64 32.00 8.17
C ASP A 614 -24.54 31.69 9.68
N HIS A 615 -23.34 31.58 10.23
CA HIS A 615 -23.15 31.20 11.63
C HIS A 615 -23.63 32.31 12.57
N PRO A 616 -24.40 31.99 13.64
CA PRO A 616 -24.99 33.00 14.54
C PRO A 616 -23.99 34.01 15.11
N ASP A 617 -22.80 33.56 15.49
CA ASP A 617 -21.75 34.44 16.01
C ASP A 617 -21.23 35.41 14.94
N VAL A 618 -21.10 34.96 13.69
CA VAL A 618 -20.63 35.77 12.56
C VAL A 618 -21.67 36.84 12.20
N LEU A 619 -22.94 36.45 12.12
CA LEU A 619 -24.06 37.37 11.89
C LEU A 619 -24.16 38.41 13.02
N LYS A 620 -23.95 38.00 14.27
CA LYS A 620 -23.95 38.91 15.43
C LYS A 620 -22.77 39.87 15.41
N ALA A 621 -21.56 39.39 15.10
CA ALA A 621 -20.35 40.21 15.07
C ALA A 621 -20.39 41.25 13.94
N THR A 622 -20.99 40.91 12.81
CA THR A 622 -21.09 41.80 11.64
C THR A 622 -22.35 42.68 11.67
N GLY A 623 -23.43 42.23 12.32
CA GLY A 623 -24.74 42.86 12.26
C GLY A 623 -25.41 42.79 10.87
N LYS A 624 -24.92 41.89 10.01
CA LYS A 624 -25.36 41.71 8.61
C LYS A 624 -25.95 40.32 8.42
N THR A 625 -26.79 40.17 7.39
CA THR A 625 -27.43 38.89 7.03
C THR A 625 -27.24 38.50 5.58
N ASP A 626 -26.95 39.46 4.70
CA ASP A 626 -26.56 39.17 3.32
C ASP A 626 -25.11 38.65 3.29
N PRO A 627 -24.80 37.50 2.66
CA PRO A 627 -23.45 36.91 2.65
C PRO A 627 -22.36 37.86 2.14
N VAL A 628 -22.65 38.70 1.14
CA VAL A 628 -21.69 39.65 0.58
C VAL A 628 -21.45 40.81 1.56
N GLU A 629 -22.48 41.28 2.23
CA GLU A 629 -22.30 42.29 3.29
C GLU A 629 -21.57 41.74 4.52
N VAL A 630 -21.83 40.48 4.89
CA VAL A 630 -21.15 39.79 6.00
C VAL A 630 -19.66 39.65 5.72
N ILE A 631 -19.27 39.16 4.53
CA ILE A 631 -17.86 38.99 4.19
C ILE A 631 -17.13 40.34 4.09
N ALA A 632 -17.81 41.38 3.59
CA ALA A 632 -17.27 42.74 3.57
C ALA A 632 -16.99 43.25 4.99
N ALA A 633 -17.95 43.09 5.90
CA ALA A 633 -17.81 43.52 7.29
C ALA A 633 -16.68 42.75 8.01
N LEU A 634 -16.62 41.43 7.86
CA LEU A 634 -15.53 40.61 8.41
C LEU A 634 -14.16 41.05 7.89
N ARG A 635 -14.07 41.38 6.61
CA ARG A 635 -12.81 41.79 5.99
C ARG A 635 -12.30 43.09 6.59
N GLU A 636 -13.18 44.06 6.79
CA GLU A 636 -12.85 45.34 7.42
C GLU A 636 -12.49 45.19 8.90
N LEU A 637 -13.22 44.34 9.65
CA LEU A 637 -12.86 44.02 11.04
C LEU A 637 -11.45 43.44 11.13
N LYS A 638 -11.07 42.54 10.21
CA LYS A 638 -9.72 41.97 10.15
C LYS A 638 -8.66 42.95 9.66
N ASN A 639 -9.02 43.92 8.83
CA ASN A 639 -8.09 44.96 8.36
C ASN A 639 -7.74 45.97 9.47
N ALA A 640 -8.65 46.16 10.44
CA ALA A 640 -8.46 47.03 11.59
C ALA A 640 -7.66 46.42 12.75
N MET A 641 -7.30 45.12 12.66
CA MET A 641 -6.44 44.39 13.60
C MET A 641 -5.02 44.25 13.03
#